data_AF-A0A381XA13-F1
#
_entry.id   AF-A0A381XA13-F1
#
_cell.length_a   1.000
_cell.length_b   1.000
_cell.length_c   1.000
_cell.angle_alpha   90.00
_cell.angle_beta   90.00
_cell.angle_gamma   90.00
#
_symmetry.space_group_name_H-M   'P 1'
#
loop_
_entity.id
_entity.type
_entity.pdbx_description
1 polymer ?
#
loop_
_entity_poly.entity_id
_entity_poly.type
_entity_poly.pdbx_seq_one_letter_code
_entity_poly.pdbx_strand_id
1 'polypeptide(L)'
;MKVLAALMAVLMLTSFLAGCASNEGDSEKNEQIESLQSELANLTAEADDSASSVITLEAALDGALASVEEMNETMENLSARLSAAEWHKANLTYELSEAMAQLNQSEDEELMGQLEDQIENLSAQISEADSQITSLNSELTQKQNEINQLNVTITALQSTMNSLTYNVRNRVDSCPSDNPGLEMVVGYDDGAGAASPGDGQVNFDEIQFSVGECPGDDGMILEFQNNSGGWGPAVMATMGGNLYFAGDDGIHGWELWRSDGTIAGTYMVKDLREEECVTSELSGEETCENGGSLAVHCWGGTFGCHYPEMVAGNEKIFFVGFDGEPGTESAANLIVSDGTAGGTFTVRHQWRNWGTGYDGENGWRQGYAGASQLLVIPSSGFNPDRVVYSVMQVIGSTEPGGAAEHPPSGEELWISDGTDQGTLILANLVPEDESWVYDGAPYCCGDFQGSAPRDLIKKGNYIWFTAETDNYGRELYRYGLSAIGGGLFLIKDINTGTEGSNPMYLTSGSNGAYLSADNGSSGQELYFSQGDAFSTKLVKNIWPGANNSSEPMHLIKFGDNLVFTANDGQNGRELWISDSTEAGTFMIKDIDTNGSSNPNEFNLLDGTLYFMAETDEYGRELWRSDGTSAGTYMVKDINPGNNSSFYWDAGFWSGKLTIVHQGELYFSADDGGTYGVEVWRSDGTSEGTRIAVDMNPGENSSWPLWYTSVGRKLFFQGVTEEFGRELWYHWDNPGPIIVNSEDS
;
A
#
# COMPACT_ATOMS: atom_id res chain seq x y z
N MET A 1 -33.65 -9.73 15.93
CA MET A 1 -33.63 -8.29 16.34
C MET A 1 -32.35 -7.57 15.96
N LYS A 2 -31.17 -8.19 15.90
CA LYS A 2 -29.93 -7.54 15.43
C LYS A 2 -30.06 -6.91 14.03
N VAL A 3 -30.67 -7.61 13.07
CA VAL A 3 -31.07 -7.03 11.75
C VAL A 3 -31.97 -5.80 11.88
N LEU A 4 -32.80 -5.68 12.93
CA LEU A 4 -33.63 -4.49 13.18
C LEU A 4 -32.85 -3.36 13.87
N ALA A 5 -31.76 -3.66 14.58
CA ALA A 5 -30.83 -2.66 15.10
C ALA A 5 -29.93 -2.12 13.97
N ALA A 6 -29.41 -3.00 13.10
CA ALA A 6 -28.74 -2.60 11.86
C ALA A 6 -29.69 -1.80 10.95
N LEU A 7 -30.93 -2.27 10.72
CA LEU A 7 -31.93 -1.46 10.01
C LEU A 7 -32.32 -0.17 10.76
N MET A 8 -32.22 -0.07 12.08
CA MET A 8 -32.45 1.20 12.78
C MET A 8 -31.23 2.13 12.71
N ALA A 9 -30.00 1.63 12.67
CA ALA A 9 -28.83 2.43 12.33
C ALA A 9 -28.95 2.95 10.88
N VAL A 10 -29.24 2.06 9.93
CA VAL A 10 -29.48 2.42 8.52
C VAL A 10 -30.71 3.34 8.36
N LEU A 11 -31.79 3.18 9.14
CA LEU A 11 -32.93 4.10 9.13
C LEU A 11 -32.61 5.45 9.80
N MET A 12 -31.74 5.49 10.81
CA MET A 12 -31.24 6.73 11.40
C MET A 12 -30.36 7.47 10.39
N LEU A 13 -29.34 6.80 9.81
CA LEU A 13 -28.49 7.36 8.76
C LEU A 13 -29.32 7.80 7.55
N THR A 14 -30.22 6.97 7.03
CA THR A 14 -31.08 7.37 5.89
C THR A 14 -32.10 8.45 6.26
N SER A 15 -32.49 8.61 7.53
CA SER A 15 -33.29 9.76 7.97
C SER A 15 -32.46 11.05 8.09
N PHE A 16 -31.18 10.95 8.45
CA PHE A 16 -30.22 12.05 8.38
C PHE A 16 -29.98 12.49 6.93
N LEU A 17 -29.66 11.53 6.04
CA LEU A 17 -29.45 11.75 4.61
C LEU A 17 -30.71 12.29 3.92
N ALA A 18 -31.90 11.77 4.25
CA ALA A 18 -33.17 12.30 3.73
C ALA A 18 -33.54 13.67 4.33
N GLY A 19 -33.09 13.98 5.55
CA GLY A 19 -33.28 15.29 6.17
C GLY A 19 -32.55 16.42 5.43
N CYS A 20 -31.43 16.10 4.77
CA CYS A 20 -30.66 17.02 3.94
C CYS A 20 -30.99 16.91 2.44
N ALA A 21 -31.98 16.12 2.05
CA ALA A 21 -32.31 15.85 0.65
C ALA A 21 -33.48 16.72 0.14
N SER A 22 -33.15 17.84 -0.51
CA SER A 22 -34.05 18.47 -1.49
C SER A 22 -33.33 18.72 -2.83
N ASN A 23 -33.94 18.14 -3.87
CA ASN A 23 -33.89 18.33 -5.33
C ASN A 23 -33.01 19.48 -5.90
N GLU A 24 -32.30 19.40 -7.03
CA GLU A 24 -31.98 18.43 -8.13
C GLU A 24 -30.76 19.07 -8.88
N GLY A 25 -29.79 18.44 -9.54
CA GLY A 25 -29.43 17.04 -9.86
C GLY A 25 -28.59 17.03 -11.17
N ASP A 26 -27.56 16.21 -11.44
CA ASP A 26 -26.92 15.10 -10.72
C ASP A 26 -25.48 14.84 -11.25
N SER A 27 -24.45 14.83 -10.39
CA SER A 27 -23.16 14.12 -10.62
C SER A 27 -22.36 13.96 -9.32
N GLU A 28 -22.07 15.07 -8.63
CA GLU A 28 -21.33 15.15 -7.36
C GLU A 28 -22.06 14.39 -6.23
N LYS A 29 -23.40 14.35 -6.29
CA LYS A 29 -24.23 13.49 -5.44
C LYS A 29 -24.08 12.00 -5.76
N ASN A 30 -23.79 11.60 -7.00
CA ASN A 30 -23.53 10.20 -7.33
C ASN A 30 -22.16 9.77 -6.79
N GLU A 31 -21.14 10.63 -6.85
CA GLU A 31 -19.82 10.34 -6.24
C GLU A 31 -19.90 10.27 -4.71
N GLN A 32 -20.68 11.14 -4.06
CA GLN A 32 -20.98 10.99 -2.61
C GLN A 32 -21.80 9.73 -2.30
N ILE A 33 -22.75 9.35 -3.17
CA ILE A 33 -23.52 8.12 -3.02
C ILE A 33 -22.65 6.88 -3.28
N GLU A 34 -21.69 6.92 -4.19
CA GLU A 34 -20.73 5.83 -4.46
C GLU A 34 -19.69 5.71 -3.34
N SER A 35 -19.23 6.83 -2.78
CA SER A 35 -18.40 6.85 -1.57
C SER A 35 -19.15 6.29 -0.35
N LEU A 36 -20.38 6.73 -0.10
CA LEU A 36 -21.24 6.17 0.95
C LEU A 36 -21.66 4.71 0.64
N GLN A 37 -21.73 4.29 -0.62
CA GLN A 37 -21.93 2.89 -1.00
C GLN A 37 -20.67 2.06 -0.80
N SER A 38 -19.47 2.63 -0.87
CA SER A 38 -18.20 1.95 -0.58
C SER A 38 -17.97 1.81 0.93
N GLU A 39 -18.23 2.86 1.70
CA GLU A 39 -18.26 2.80 3.17
C GLU A 39 -19.35 1.84 3.65
N LEU A 40 -20.56 1.92 3.08
CA LEU A 40 -21.61 0.93 3.30
C LEU A 40 -21.22 -0.45 2.81
N ALA A 41 -20.42 -0.62 1.75
CA ALA A 41 -19.97 -1.94 1.28
C ALA A 41 -18.92 -2.54 2.21
N ASN A 42 -18.02 -1.74 2.80
CA ASN A 42 -17.06 -2.24 3.79
C ASN A 42 -17.76 -2.54 5.13
N LEU A 43 -18.64 -1.66 5.60
CA LEU A 43 -19.53 -1.94 6.74
C LEU A 43 -20.49 -3.09 6.45
N THR A 44 -20.86 -3.34 5.18
CA THR A 44 -21.63 -4.54 4.78
C THR A 44 -20.73 -5.76 4.73
N ALA A 45 -19.45 -5.67 4.35
CA ALA A 45 -18.51 -6.79 4.41
C ALA A 45 -18.22 -7.21 5.85
N GLU A 46 -17.94 -6.25 6.74
CA GLU A 46 -17.79 -6.50 8.19
C GLU A 46 -19.12 -6.96 8.82
N ALA A 47 -20.26 -6.43 8.37
CA ALA A 47 -21.57 -6.93 8.79
C ALA A 47 -21.95 -8.28 8.15
N ASP A 48 -21.38 -8.66 7.00
CA ASP A 48 -21.57 -9.94 6.32
C ASP A 48 -20.65 -11.02 6.91
N ASP A 49 -19.44 -10.68 7.38
CA ASP A 49 -18.59 -11.57 8.19
C ASP A 49 -19.10 -11.69 9.62
N SER A 50 -19.63 -10.60 10.19
CA SER A 50 -20.39 -10.64 11.45
C SER A 50 -21.70 -11.43 11.27
N ALA A 51 -22.39 -11.30 10.14
CA ALA A 51 -23.56 -12.10 9.81
C ALA A 51 -23.18 -13.54 9.50
N SER A 52 -22.03 -13.83 8.90
CA SER A 52 -21.49 -15.17 8.67
C SER A 52 -21.15 -15.84 10.01
N SER A 53 -20.60 -15.09 10.95
CA SER A 53 -20.38 -15.51 12.33
C SER A 53 -21.69 -15.75 13.08
N VAL A 54 -22.69 -14.87 12.92
CA VAL A 54 -24.04 -15.06 13.48
C VAL A 54 -24.76 -16.25 12.82
N ILE A 55 -24.65 -16.44 11.50
CA ILE A 55 -25.18 -17.58 10.75
C ILE A 55 -24.49 -18.87 11.18
N THR A 56 -23.19 -18.83 11.50
CA THR A 56 -22.45 -19.97 12.04
C THR A 56 -22.91 -20.32 13.46
N LEU A 57 -23.16 -19.32 14.30
CA LEU A 57 -23.75 -19.50 15.64
C LEU A 57 -25.22 -19.96 15.59
N GLU A 58 -26.03 -19.43 14.67
CA GLU A 58 -27.41 -19.84 14.41
C GLU A 58 -27.45 -21.27 13.84
N ALA A 59 -26.56 -21.63 12.91
CA ALA A 59 -26.43 -23.00 12.40
C ALA A 59 -25.92 -23.99 13.47
N ALA A 60 -25.05 -23.54 14.38
CA ALA A 60 -24.63 -24.35 15.53
C ALA A 60 -25.77 -24.55 16.54
N LEU A 61 -26.59 -23.52 16.76
CA LEU A 61 -27.79 -23.57 17.60
C LEU A 61 -28.86 -24.48 16.98
N ASP A 62 -29.16 -24.33 15.69
CA ASP A 62 -30.10 -25.17 14.93
C ASP A 62 -29.61 -26.62 14.85
N GLY A 63 -28.30 -26.85 14.65
CA GLY A 63 -27.70 -28.19 14.68
C GLY A 63 -27.81 -28.85 16.06
N ALA A 64 -27.67 -28.07 17.14
CA ALA A 64 -27.89 -28.56 18.50
C ALA A 64 -29.38 -28.85 18.77
N LEU A 65 -30.30 -28.01 18.29
CA LEU A 65 -31.75 -28.20 18.41
C LEU A 65 -32.23 -29.44 17.64
N ALA A 66 -31.76 -29.63 16.39
CA ALA A 66 -32.06 -30.83 15.60
C ALA A 66 -31.50 -32.11 16.26
N SER A 67 -30.32 -32.02 16.88
CA SER A 67 -29.75 -33.13 17.67
C SER A 67 -30.57 -33.45 18.93
N VAL A 68 -31.19 -32.45 19.58
CA VAL A 68 -32.18 -32.69 20.65
C VAL A 68 -33.44 -33.37 20.10
N GLU A 69 -33.91 -33.01 18.91
CA GLU A 69 -35.08 -33.62 18.26
C GLU A 69 -34.84 -35.10 17.93
N GLU A 70 -33.71 -35.46 17.30
CA GLU A 70 -33.32 -36.85 17.04
C GLU A 70 -33.16 -37.69 18.33
N MET A 71 -32.60 -37.09 19.38
CA MET A 71 -32.52 -37.75 20.69
C MET A 71 -33.89 -37.96 21.34
N ASN A 72 -34.86 -37.05 21.13
CA ASN A 72 -36.24 -37.23 21.60
C ASN A 72 -36.97 -38.33 20.82
N GLU A 73 -36.87 -38.40 19.49
CA GLU A 73 -37.42 -39.53 18.71
C GLU A 73 -36.82 -40.87 19.16
N THR A 74 -35.52 -40.90 19.41
CA THR A 74 -34.82 -42.07 19.97
C THR A 74 -35.36 -42.46 21.35
N MET A 75 -35.66 -41.47 22.20
CA MET A 75 -36.22 -41.67 23.53
C MET A 75 -37.68 -42.16 23.48
N GLU A 76 -38.51 -41.69 22.54
CA GLU A 76 -39.86 -42.23 22.31
C GLU A 76 -39.82 -43.69 21.85
N ASN A 77 -38.91 -44.03 20.93
CA ASN A 77 -38.69 -45.41 20.46
C ASN A 77 -38.26 -46.34 21.61
N LEU A 78 -37.31 -45.90 22.44
CA LEU A 78 -36.88 -46.63 23.64
C LEU A 78 -38.03 -46.79 24.66
N SER A 79 -38.86 -45.76 24.85
CA SER A 79 -40.03 -45.81 25.73
C SER A 79 -41.11 -46.78 25.22
N ALA A 80 -41.35 -46.82 23.91
CA ALA A 80 -42.24 -47.79 23.28
C ALA A 80 -41.70 -49.23 23.39
N ARG A 81 -40.39 -49.44 23.20
CA ARG A 81 -39.72 -50.74 23.41
C ARG A 81 -39.83 -51.19 24.87
N LEU A 82 -39.64 -50.29 25.83
CA LEU A 82 -39.80 -50.56 27.26
C LEU A 82 -41.24 -50.96 27.60
N SER A 83 -42.22 -50.17 27.13
CA SER A 83 -43.65 -50.46 27.34
C SER A 83 -44.06 -51.83 26.80
N ALA A 84 -43.51 -52.24 25.65
CA ALA A 84 -43.74 -53.55 25.06
C ALA A 84 -43.08 -54.69 25.88
N ALA A 85 -41.88 -54.47 26.41
CA ALA A 85 -41.19 -55.45 27.27
C ALA A 85 -41.90 -55.62 28.63
N GLU A 86 -42.34 -54.53 29.26
CA GLU A 86 -43.15 -54.56 30.48
C GLU A 86 -44.49 -55.28 30.27
N TRP A 87 -45.17 -55.02 29.15
CA TRP A 87 -46.40 -55.72 28.79
C TRP A 87 -46.17 -57.22 28.55
N HIS A 88 -45.09 -57.59 27.85
CA HIS A 88 -44.71 -58.98 27.63
C HIS A 88 -44.43 -59.71 28.95
N LYS A 89 -43.65 -59.08 29.85
CA LYS A 89 -43.39 -59.58 31.21
C LYS A 89 -44.69 -59.76 32.00
N ALA A 90 -45.62 -58.81 31.92
CA ALA A 90 -46.91 -58.91 32.61
C ALA A 90 -47.75 -60.10 32.10
N ASN A 91 -47.76 -60.36 30.79
CA ASN A 91 -48.44 -61.51 30.21
C ASN A 91 -47.78 -62.84 30.64
N LEU A 92 -46.44 -62.94 30.58
CA LEU A 92 -45.71 -64.12 31.08
C LEU A 92 -45.96 -64.37 32.57
N THR A 93 -46.06 -63.31 33.38
CA THR A 93 -46.37 -63.39 34.82
C THR A 93 -47.79 -63.89 35.06
N TYR A 94 -48.74 -63.52 34.21
CA TYR A 94 -50.11 -64.04 34.25
C TYR A 94 -50.15 -65.54 33.89
N GLU A 95 -49.50 -65.94 32.79
CA GLU A 95 -49.41 -67.34 32.37
C GLU A 95 -48.72 -68.22 33.42
N LEU A 96 -47.66 -67.70 34.08
CA LEU A 96 -47.01 -68.36 35.22
C LEU A 96 -47.99 -68.56 36.38
N SER A 97 -48.79 -67.53 36.71
CA SER A 97 -49.77 -67.62 37.81
C SER A 97 -50.89 -68.64 37.54
N GLU A 98 -51.35 -68.76 36.29
CA GLU A 98 -52.32 -69.77 35.86
C GLU A 98 -51.70 -71.18 35.91
N ALA A 99 -50.46 -71.37 35.44
CA ALA A 99 -49.76 -72.65 35.52
C ALA A 99 -49.56 -73.11 36.98
N MET A 100 -49.15 -72.20 37.87
CA MET A 100 -49.05 -72.46 39.31
C MET A 100 -50.41 -72.78 39.95
N ALA A 101 -51.48 -72.11 39.54
CA ALA A 101 -52.83 -72.36 40.03
C ALA A 101 -53.38 -73.72 39.57
N GLN A 102 -53.02 -74.17 38.36
CA GLN A 102 -53.38 -75.50 37.84
C GLN A 102 -52.56 -76.61 38.51
N LEU A 103 -51.24 -76.42 38.71
CA LEU A 103 -50.37 -77.36 39.42
C LEU A 103 -50.90 -77.64 40.84
N ASN A 104 -51.27 -76.59 41.56
CA ASN A 104 -51.83 -76.66 42.92
C ASN A 104 -53.27 -77.22 42.99
N GLN A 105 -53.85 -77.66 41.86
CA GLN A 105 -55.17 -78.29 41.76
C GLN A 105 -55.12 -79.67 41.06
N SER A 106 -53.95 -80.15 40.63
CA SER A 106 -53.80 -81.45 39.98
C SER A 106 -53.62 -82.59 40.98
N GLU A 107 -54.16 -83.77 40.65
CA GLU A 107 -53.86 -85.05 41.30
C GLU A 107 -53.16 -86.04 40.34
N ASP A 108 -52.77 -85.58 39.14
CA ASP A 108 -52.17 -86.39 38.06
C ASP A 108 -50.66 -86.14 37.95
N GLU A 109 -49.85 -87.18 38.18
CA GLU A 109 -48.38 -87.10 38.20
C GLU A 109 -47.75 -86.72 36.85
N GLU A 110 -48.35 -87.09 35.72
CA GLU A 110 -47.80 -86.77 34.39
C GLU A 110 -48.09 -85.31 34.02
N LEU A 111 -49.28 -84.81 34.38
CA LEU A 111 -49.65 -83.40 34.22
C LEU A 111 -48.88 -82.48 35.18
N MET A 112 -48.59 -82.91 36.41
CA MET A 112 -47.78 -82.11 37.35
C MET A 112 -46.38 -81.86 36.81
N GLY A 113 -45.68 -82.88 36.30
CA GLY A 113 -44.33 -82.70 35.74
C GLY A 113 -44.30 -81.77 34.53
N GLN A 114 -45.30 -81.83 33.65
CA GLN A 114 -45.42 -80.91 32.50
C GLN A 114 -45.64 -79.45 32.94
N LEU A 115 -46.37 -79.24 34.04
CA LEU A 115 -46.59 -77.91 34.61
C LEU A 115 -45.34 -77.39 35.36
N GLU A 116 -44.55 -78.26 36.00
CA GLU A 116 -43.26 -77.89 36.60
C GLU A 116 -42.25 -77.44 35.53
N ASP A 117 -42.08 -78.20 34.43
CA ASP A 117 -41.27 -77.82 33.27
C ASP A 117 -41.74 -76.47 32.66
N GLN A 118 -43.05 -76.26 32.56
CA GLN A 118 -43.63 -75.01 32.06
C GLN A 118 -43.36 -73.83 32.99
N ILE A 119 -43.40 -74.03 34.31
CA ILE A 119 -43.11 -73.02 35.34
C ILE A 119 -41.63 -72.62 35.32
N GLU A 120 -40.70 -73.57 35.15
CA GLU A 120 -39.27 -73.25 35.01
C GLU A 120 -39.00 -72.43 33.74
N ASN A 121 -39.59 -72.84 32.61
CA ASN A 121 -39.47 -72.14 31.33
C ASN A 121 -40.05 -70.70 31.37
N LEU A 122 -41.26 -70.52 31.93
CA LEU A 122 -41.85 -69.19 32.10
C LEU A 122 -41.03 -68.32 33.06
N SER A 123 -40.48 -68.88 34.13
CA SER A 123 -39.60 -68.17 35.06
C SER A 123 -38.31 -67.69 34.37
N ALA A 124 -37.73 -68.49 33.50
CA ALA A 124 -36.56 -68.11 32.69
C ALA A 124 -36.90 -66.98 31.70
N GLN A 125 -38.04 -67.04 31.01
CA GLN A 125 -38.49 -65.98 30.10
C GLN A 125 -38.79 -64.66 30.82
N ILE A 126 -39.35 -64.70 32.04
CA ILE A 126 -39.54 -63.51 32.86
C ILE A 126 -38.19 -62.90 33.27
N SER A 127 -37.20 -63.71 33.62
CA SER A 127 -35.85 -63.24 33.95
C SER A 127 -35.13 -62.59 32.75
N GLU A 128 -35.36 -63.09 31.54
CA GLU A 128 -34.85 -62.48 30.31
C GLU A 128 -35.56 -61.15 30.01
N ALA A 129 -36.88 -61.09 30.17
CA ALA A 129 -37.63 -59.83 30.04
C ALA A 129 -37.18 -58.77 31.07
N ASP A 130 -36.86 -59.16 32.32
CA ASP A 130 -36.28 -58.26 33.32
C ASP A 130 -34.89 -57.74 32.93
N SER A 131 -34.06 -58.57 32.30
CA SER A 131 -32.76 -58.16 31.74
C SER A 131 -32.93 -57.09 30.65
N GLN A 132 -33.88 -57.30 29.73
CA GLN A 132 -34.17 -56.37 28.64
C GLN A 132 -34.77 -55.04 29.15
N ILE A 133 -35.69 -55.09 30.12
CA ILE A 133 -36.23 -53.91 30.82
C ILE A 133 -35.10 -53.13 31.51
N THR A 134 -34.13 -53.82 32.11
CA THR A 134 -32.98 -53.18 32.76
C THR A 134 -32.06 -52.48 31.75
N SER A 135 -31.78 -53.09 30.59
CA SER A 135 -31.02 -52.46 29.50
C SER A 135 -31.71 -51.19 28.99
N LEU A 136 -33.00 -51.29 28.67
CA LEU A 136 -33.80 -50.19 28.13
C LEU A 136 -33.88 -48.99 29.09
N ASN A 137 -34.00 -49.23 30.40
CA ASN A 137 -33.94 -48.17 31.41
C ASN A 137 -32.55 -47.52 31.50
N SER A 138 -31.47 -48.27 31.29
CA SER A 138 -30.11 -47.71 31.21
C SER A 138 -29.90 -46.88 29.94
N GLU A 139 -30.37 -47.36 28.79
CA GLU A 139 -30.35 -46.65 27.49
C GLU A 139 -31.12 -45.30 27.59
N LEU A 140 -32.33 -45.32 28.17
CA LEU A 140 -33.13 -44.12 28.45
C LEU A 140 -32.42 -43.14 29.40
N THR A 141 -31.83 -43.65 30.48
CA THR A 141 -31.10 -42.81 31.45
C THR A 141 -29.87 -42.15 30.82
N GLN A 142 -29.16 -42.84 29.94
CA GLN A 142 -28.06 -42.26 29.18
C GLN A 142 -28.55 -41.16 28.23
N LYS A 143 -29.57 -41.42 27.42
CA LYS A 143 -30.12 -40.43 26.47
C LYS A 143 -30.66 -39.18 27.17
N GLN A 144 -31.31 -39.33 28.33
CA GLN A 144 -31.74 -38.20 29.14
C GLN A 144 -30.57 -37.31 29.61
N ASN A 145 -29.41 -37.91 29.94
CA ASN A 145 -28.21 -37.15 30.33
C ASN A 145 -27.55 -36.44 29.13
N GLU A 146 -27.53 -37.07 27.95
CA GLU A 146 -27.04 -36.45 26.72
C GLU A 146 -27.89 -35.21 26.34
N ILE A 147 -29.23 -35.34 26.39
CA ILE A 147 -30.19 -34.23 26.20
C ILE A 147 -29.94 -33.12 27.23
N ASN A 148 -29.72 -33.47 28.51
CA ASN A 148 -29.46 -32.49 29.57
C ASN A 148 -28.17 -31.70 29.35
N GLN A 149 -27.10 -32.33 28.85
CA GLN A 149 -25.85 -31.63 28.50
C GLN A 149 -26.06 -30.70 27.31
N LEU A 150 -26.75 -31.17 26.26
CA LEU A 150 -26.98 -30.40 25.04
C LEU A 150 -27.85 -29.16 25.28
N ASN A 151 -28.83 -29.25 26.20
CA ASN A 151 -29.61 -28.10 26.67
C ASN A 151 -28.77 -27.03 27.40
N VAL A 152 -27.68 -27.40 28.09
CA VAL A 152 -26.76 -26.42 28.69
C VAL A 152 -25.99 -25.68 27.59
N THR A 153 -25.52 -26.38 26.55
CA THR A 153 -24.87 -25.76 25.38
C THR A 153 -25.81 -24.81 24.65
N ILE A 154 -27.07 -25.22 24.42
CA ILE A 154 -28.12 -24.36 23.83
C ILE A 154 -28.34 -23.10 24.67
N THR A 155 -28.40 -23.24 26.01
CA THR A 155 -28.56 -22.10 26.93
C THR A 155 -27.36 -21.15 26.87
N ALA A 156 -26.13 -21.67 26.77
CA ALA A 156 -24.92 -20.86 26.65
C ALA A 156 -24.87 -20.09 25.32
N LEU A 157 -25.11 -20.77 24.19
CA LEU A 157 -25.18 -20.13 22.86
C LEU A 157 -26.24 -19.02 22.83
N GLN A 158 -27.43 -19.29 23.37
CA GLN A 158 -28.48 -18.28 23.50
C GLN A 158 -28.08 -17.11 24.41
N SER A 159 -27.29 -17.34 25.46
CA SER A 159 -26.78 -16.27 26.32
C SER A 159 -25.81 -15.35 25.56
N THR A 160 -24.79 -15.91 24.91
CA THR A 160 -23.81 -15.14 24.13
C THR A 160 -24.45 -14.42 22.93
N MET A 161 -25.44 -15.03 22.28
CA MET A 161 -26.20 -14.35 21.23
C MET A 161 -27.00 -13.14 21.76
N ASN A 162 -27.42 -13.14 23.02
CA ASN A 162 -28.21 -12.07 23.64
C ASN A 162 -27.37 -10.99 24.34
N SER A 163 -26.15 -11.27 24.80
CA SER A 163 -25.27 -10.28 25.46
C SER A 163 -24.54 -9.35 24.49
N LEU A 164 -24.35 -9.73 23.21
CA LEU A 164 -23.72 -8.84 22.23
C LEU A 164 -24.56 -7.57 22.02
N THR A 165 -24.00 -6.43 22.41
CA THR A 165 -24.64 -5.10 22.34
C THR A 165 -23.64 -4.02 21.89
N TYR A 166 -24.11 -2.79 21.76
CA TYR A 166 -23.27 -1.62 21.46
C TYR A 166 -23.65 -0.43 22.35
N ASN A 167 -22.70 0.48 22.55
CA ASN A 167 -22.91 1.75 23.24
C ASN A 167 -22.19 2.88 22.50
N VAL A 168 -22.62 4.14 22.69
CA VAL A 168 -22.01 5.32 22.07
C VAL A 168 -21.69 6.33 23.16
N ARG A 169 -20.41 6.69 23.29
CA ARG A 169 -19.88 7.52 24.39
C ARG A 169 -19.00 8.65 23.87
N ASN A 170 -18.86 9.70 24.68
CA ASN A 170 -17.96 10.84 24.42
C ASN A 170 -16.59 10.54 25.03
N ARG A 171 -15.49 10.97 24.39
CA ARG A 171 -14.13 10.78 24.94
C ARG A 171 -13.70 11.98 25.80
N VAL A 172 -13.15 11.68 26.97
CA VAL A 172 -12.47 12.59 27.91
C VAL A 172 -11.43 11.67 28.60
N ASP A 173 -10.14 11.96 28.70
CA ASP A 173 -9.48 13.26 28.84
C ASP A 173 -8.48 13.65 27.70
N SER A 174 -8.47 12.97 26.54
CA SER A 174 -7.37 13.10 25.54
C SER A 174 -7.68 13.68 24.14
N CYS A 175 -8.93 13.97 23.77
CA CYS A 175 -9.20 14.82 22.59
C CYS A 175 -9.20 16.32 22.99
N PRO A 176 -8.95 17.26 22.05
CA PRO A 176 -9.17 18.69 22.27
C PRO A 176 -10.58 19.01 22.78
N SER A 177 -10.68 19.98 23.70
CA SER A 177 -11.91 20.25 24.48
C SER A 177 -13.09 20.82 23.69
N ASP A 178 -12.89 21.14 22.42
CA ASP A 178 -13.86 21.61 21.43
C ASP A 178 -14.30 20.53 20.43
N ASN A 179 -13.56 19.41 20.30
CA ASN A 179 -13.96 18.24 19.52
C ASN A 179 -13.70 16.93 20.30
N PRO A 180 -14.59 16.55 21.24
CA PRO A 180 -14.36 15.42 22.16
C PRO A 180 -14.50 14.02 21.52
N GLY A 181 -14.77 13.93 20.22
CA GLY A 181 -15.03 12.66 19.53
C GLY A 181 -16.31 11.94 19.97
N LEU A 182 -16.75 10.99 19.14
CA LEU A 182 -17.77 10.00 19.50
C LEU A 182 -17.17 8.61 19.26
N GLU A 183 -17.20 7.79 20.28
CA GLU A 183 -16.72 6.41 20.26
C GLU A 183 -17.93 5.47 20.32
N MET A 184 -18.13 4.67 19.26
CA MET A 184 -19.01 3.51 19.32
C MET A 184 -18.20 2.31 19.81
N VAL A 185 -18.61 1.73 20.93
CA VAL A 185 -18.04 0.49 21.45
C VAL A 185 -18.99 -0.67 21.23
N VAL A 186 -18.44 -1.80 20.78
CA VAL A 186 -19.18 -3.05 20.55
C VAL A 186 -18.56 -4.13 21.41
N GLY A 187 -19.39 -4.91 22.10
CA GLY A 187 -18.92 -5.86 23.09
C GLY A 187 -20.01 -6.77 23.62
N TYR A 188 -19.63 -7.63 24.57
CA TYR A 188 -20.56 -8.52 25.26
C TYR A 188 -20.90 -7.91 26.63
N ASP A 189 -22.15 -7.48 26.81
CA ASP A 189 -22.75 -7.10 28.08
C ASP A 189 -23.01 -8.37 28.91
N ASP A 190 -21.90 -8.99 29.34
CA ASP A 190 -21.84 -10.28 30.04
C ASP A 190 -21.29 -10.16 31.48
N GLY A 191 -20.95 -8.95 31.92
CA GLY A 191 -20.51 -8.67 33.28
C GLY A 191 -19.01 -8.87 33.51
N ALA A 192 -18.19 -8.79 32.47
CA ALA A 192 -16.73 -8.88 32.59
C ALA A 192 -16.15 -7.83 33.57
N GLY A 193 -15.08 -8.23 34.27
CA GLY A 193 -14.38 -7.37 35.22
C GLY A 193 -15.25 -6.92 36.40
N ALA A 194 -15.69 -5.66 36.37
CA ALA A 194 -16.53 -5.02 37.40
C ALA A 194 -17.93 -4.58 36.90
N ALA A 195 -18.32 -5.00 35.70
CA ALA A 195 -19.57 -4.61 35.05
C ALA A 195 -20.83 -5.28 35.63
N SER A 196 -22.00 -4.96 35.07
CA SER A 196 -23.30 -5.50 35.48
C SER A 196 -24.03 -6.10 34.27
N PRO A 197 -24.14 -7.44 34.17
CA PRO A 197 -24.62 -8.11 32.95
C PRO A 197 -26.09 -7.81 32.63
N GLY A 198 -26.34 -7.48 31.37
CA GLY A 198 -27.64 -7.13 30.81
C GLY A 198 -28.12 -5.71 31.15
N ASP A 199 -27.22 -4.76 31.43
CA ASP A 199 -27.59 -3.38 31.76
C ASP A 199 -27.68 -2.42 30.55
N GLY A 200 -27.17 -2.83 29.38
CA GLY A 200 -27.19 -2.07 28.13
C GLY A 200 -25.97 -1.15 27.92
N GLN A 201 -24.95 -1.23 28.76
CA GLN A 201 -23.67 -0.54 28.60
C GLN A 201 -22.55 -1.55 28.30
N VAL A 202 -21.51 -1.07 27.61
CA VAL A 202 -20.29 -1.85 27.36
C VAL A 202 -19.16 -1.15 28.12
N ASN A 203 -18.77 -1.73 29.24
CA ASN A 203 -17.68 -1.22 30.08
C ASN A 203 -16.33 -1.59 29.48
N PHE A 204 -15.23 -1.00 29.97
CA PHE A 204 -13.89 -1.21 29.39
C PHE A 204 -13.50 -2.69 29.26
N ASP A 205 -13.81 -3.50 30.28
CA ASP A 205 -13.49 -4.94 30.33
C ASP A 205 -14.39 -5.80 29.41
N GLU A 206 -15.44 -5.22 28.81
CA GLU A 206 -16.45 -5.89 27.96
C GLU A 206 -16.30 -5.57 26.47
N ILE A 207 -15.45 -4.60 26.11
CA ILE A 207 -15.21 -4.17 24.73
C ILE A 207 -14.58 -5.31 23.93
N GLN A 208 -15.04 -5.51 22.69
CA GLN A 208 -14.36 -6.36 21.70
C GLN A 208 -13.73 -5.51 20.60
N PHE A 209 -14.38 -4.41 20.20
CA PHE A 209 -13.78 -3.38 19.36
C PHE A 209 -14.42 -2.00 19.59
N SER A 210 -13.70 -0.95 19.20
CA SER A 210 -14.08 0.46 19.34
C SER A 210 -13.88 1.18 18.01
N VAL A 211 -14.87 1.96 17.58
CA VAL A 211 -14.83 2.78 16.37
C VAL A 211 -15.06 4.24 16.75
N GLY A 212 -14.08 5.10 16.46
CA GLY A 212 -14.16 6.53 16.71
C GLY A 212 -12.82 7.24 16.57
N GLU A 213 -12.83 8.44 15.99
CA GLU A 213 -11.66 9.29 15.81
C GLU A 213 -11.73 10.50 16.77
N CYS A 214 -10.60 11.12 17.10
CA CYS A 214 -10.58 12.57 17.36
C CYS A 214 -10.32 13.25 15.99
N PRO A 215 -11.29 13.91 15.34
CA PRO A 215 -11.05 14.63 14.11
C PRO A 215 -10.39 15.98 14.41
N GLY A 216 -9.09 15.95 14.74
CA GLY A 216 -8.21 17.12 14.66
C GLY A 216 -7.91 17.47 13.20
N ASP A 217 -7.22 18.59 12.97
CA ASP A 217 -6.77 18.99 11.63
C ASP A 217 -5.51 18.21 11.18
N ASP A 218 -4.92 17.39 12.05
CA ASP A 218 -3.73 16.58 11.79
C ASP A 218 -3.60 15.42 12.79
N GLY A 219 -2.67 14.49 12.50
CA GLY A 219 -2.28 13.43 13.43
C GLY A 219 -1.47 12.29 12.79
N MET A 220 -0.79 11.52 13.64
CA MET A 220 -0.16 10.25 13.30
C MET A 220 -1.23 9.20 12.97
N ILE A 221 -1.00 8.38 11.94
CA ILE A 221 -1.98 7.37 11.49
C ILE A 221 -1.81 6.05 12.24
N LEU A 222 -0.56 5.59 12.38
CA LEU A 222 -0.18 4.36 13.07
C LEU A 222 1.27 4.52 13.56
N GLU A 223 1.63 3.83 14.64
CA GLU A 223 3.02 3.54 14.99
C GLU A 223 3.45 2.32 14.16
N PHE A 224 4.35 2.50 13.19
CA PHE A 224 4.91 1.40 12.40
C PHE A 224 6.23 0.93 13.00
N GLN A 225 7.05 1.84 13.51
CA GLN A 225 8.42 1.56 13.95
C GLN A 225 8.50 1.54 15.49
N ASN A 226 8.86 0.40 16.08
CA ASN A 226 9.11 0.28 17.53
C ASN A 226 10.45 0.95 17.94
N ASN A 227 10.53 2.27 17.75
CA ASN A 227 11.62 3.17 18.11
C ASN A 227 13.04 2.74 17.66
N SER A 228 13.13 1.94 16.60
CA SER A 228 14.37 1.34 16.08
C SER A 228 15.30 2.35 15.40
N GLY A 229 14.78 3.52 15.01
CA GLY A 229 15.50 4.54 14.25
C GLY A 229 15.58 4.26 12.75
N GLY A 230 14.69 3.43 12.19
CA GLY A 230 14.59 3.18 10.76
C GLY A 230 14.02 4.36 9.96
N TRP A 231 13.84 4.16 8.66
CA TRP A 231 13.59 5.23 7.68
C TRP A 231 12.17 5.81 7.71
N GLY A 232 11.24 5.17 8.43
CA GLY A 232 9.81 5.45 8.43
C GLY A 232 9.09 5.25 7.08
N PRO A 233 7.75 5.30 7.04
CA PRO A 233 6.94 5.15 5.82
C PRO A 233 7.40 6.03 4.65
N ALA A 234 7.73 5.40 3.50
CA ALA A 234 8.46 6.03 2.39
C ALA A 234 7.96 5.58 1.00
N VAL A 235 8.60 6.04 -0.08
CA VAL A 235 8.35 5.58 -1.48
C VAL A 235 6.86 5.62 -1.87
N MET A 236 6.25 6.80 -1.73
CA MET A 236 4.79 6.96 -1.76
C MET A 236 4.21 7.10 -3.18
N ALA A 237 3.08 6.42 -3.42
CA ALA A 237 2.24 6.57 -4.61
C ALA A 237 0.74 6.65 -4.22
N THR A 238 -0.13 6.98 -5.18
CA THR A 238 -1.57 7.20 -4.91
C THR A 238 -2.45 6.52 -5.95
N MET A 239 -3.42 5.71 -5.52
CA MET A 239 -4.31 4.97 -6.42
C MET A 239 -5.70 4.79 -5.79
N GLY A 240 -6.76 4.94 -6.59
CA GLY A 240 -8.14 4.69 -6.15
C GLY A 240 -8.60 5.53 -4.95
N GLY A 241 -8.00 6.71 -4.73
CA GLY A 241 -8.27 7.55 -3.56
C GLY A 241 -7.50 7.18 -2.27
N ASN A 242 -6.48 6.32 -2.37
CA ASN A 242 -5.66 5.87 -1.24
C ASN A 242 -4.18 6.23 -1.45
N LEU A 243 -3.44 6.32 -0.34
CA LEU A 243 -1.98 6.27 -0.30
C LEU A 243 -1.52 4.81 -0.38
N TYR A 244 -0.41 4.57 -1.08
CA TYR A 244 0.39 3.36 -1.02
C TYR A 244 1.85 3.73 -0.76
N PHE A 245 2.56 2.94 0.03
CA PHE A 245 3.92 3.28 0.51
C PHE A 245 4.70 2.03 0.92
N ALA A 246 6.03 2.16 0.99
CA ALA A 246 6.91 1.21 1.64
C ALA A 246 6.87 1.43 3.15
N GLY A 247 6.63 0.37 3.95
CA GLY A 247 6.54 0.45 5.41
C GLY A 247 7.02 -0.85 6.07
N ASP A 248 7.49 -0.73 7.31
CA ASP A 248 8.13 -1.78 8.09
C ASP A 248 7.59 -1.77 9.51
N ASP A 249 6.97 -2.88 9.93
CA ASP A 249 6.36 -3.07 11.26
C ASP A 249 7.31 -3.73 12.28
N GLY A 250 8.58 -3.94 11.92
CA GLY A 250 9.56 -4.66 12.72
C GLY A 250 9.32 -6.18 12.80
N ILE A 251 8.41 -6.73 11.99
CA ILE A 251 8.16 -8.17 11.84
C ILE A 251 8.48 -8.60 10.40
N HIS A 252 7.77 -8.03 9.42
CA HIS A 252 7.79 -8.45 8.01
C HIS A 252 8.79 -7.66 7.14
N GLY A 253 9.53 -6.72 7.75
CA GLY A 253 10.44 -5.83 7.04
C GLY A 253 9.72 -4.84 6.10
N TRP A 254 10.45 -4.30 5.12
CA TRP A 254 9.98 -3.24 4.24
C TRP A 254 9.06 -3.77 3.14
N GLU A 255 7.75 -3.65 3.34
CA GLU A 255 6.73 -4.20 2.46
C GLU A 255 5.75 -3.15 1.91
N LEU A 256 4.83 -3.56 1.04
CA LEU A 256 3.81 -2.67 0.47
C LEU A 256 2.65 -2.46 1.45
N TRP A 257 2.42 -1.22 1.87
CA TRP A 257 1.30 -0.81 2.70
C TRP A 257 0.32 0.11 1.95
N ARG A 258 -0.93 0.16 2.43
CA ARG A 258 -2.00 1.06 2.01
C ARG A 258 -2.41 1.96 3.18
N SER A 259 -2.91 3.17 2.90
CA SER A 259 -3.66 3.99 3.87
C SER A 259 -4.73 4.87 3.20
N ASP A 260 -5.88 5.06 3.85
CA ASP A 260 -6.85 6.14 3.58
C ASP A 260 -6.77 7.28 4.63
N GLY A 261 -5.77 7.22 5.50
CA GLY A 261 -5.56 8.15 6.61
C GLY A 261 -6.45 7.87 7.82
N THR A 262 -7.01 6.67 7.93
CA THR A 262 -7.62 6.13 9.16
C THR A 262 -6.79 4.93 9.64
N ILE A 263 -6.89 4.55 10.92
CA ILE A 263 -6.22 3.34 11.44
C ILE A 263 -6.72 2.09 10.70
N ALA A 264 -8.05 1.95 10.54
CA ALA A 264 -8.66 0.74 9.96
C ALA A 264 -8.35 0.56 8.46
N GLY A 265 -8.26 1.65 7.70
CA GLY A 265 -7.85 1.62 6.30
C GLY A 265 -6.33 1.57 6.08
N THR A 266 -5.53 1.42 7.14
CA THR A 266 -4.06 1.38 7.09
C THR A 266 -3.53 -0.01 7.44
N TYR A 267 -3.00 -0.73 6.44
CA TYR A 267 -2.56 -2.11 6.59
C TYR A 267 -1.55 -2.54 5.51
N MET A 268 -0.78 -3.59 5.79
CA MET A 268 0.12 -4.21 4.83
C MET A 268 -0.69 -4.90 3.73
N VAL A 269 -0.53 -4.48 2.48
CA VAL A 269 -1.22 -5.05 1.32
C VAL A 269 -0.81 -6.50 1.12
N LYS A 270 0.49 -6.80 1.31
CA LYS A 270 1.08 -8.12 1.20
C LYS A 270 2.51 -8.12 1.77
N ASP A 271 2.83 -9.18 2.51
CA ASP A 271 4.22 -9.66 2.63
C ASP A 271 4.60 -10.42 1.35
N LEU A 272 5.61 -9.90 0.63
CA LEU A 272 6.15 -10.48 -0.60
C LEU A 272 7.41 -11.33 -0.36
N ARG A 273 8.03 -11.23 0.81
CA ARG A 273 9.27 -11.92 1.18
C ARG A 273 9.17 -12.46 2.61
N GLU A 274 8.64 -13.67 2.73
CA GLU A 274 8.55 -14.44 3.98
C GLU A 274 9.92 -14.54 4.71
N GLU A 275 9.92 -14.66 6.04
CA GLU A 275 11.14 -14.64 6.87
C GLU A 275 12.15 -15.77 6.53
N GLU A 276 13.41 -15.40 6.28
CA GLU A 276 14.47 -16.37 5.99
C GLU A 276 15.15 -16.86 7.30
N CYS A 277 14.64 -17.96 7.83
CA CYS A 277 15.14 -18.58 9.07
C CYS A 277 16.32 -19.54 8.86
N VAL A 278 17.44 -19.26 9.54
CA VAL A 278 18.66 -20.09 9.55
C VAL A 278 18.90 -20.67 10.95
N THR A 279 18.90 -22.00 11.09
CA THR A 279 19.26 -22.67 12.34
C THR A 279 20.77 -22.90 12.46
N SER A 280 21.39 -22.38 13.52
CA SER A 280 22.82 -22.57 13.85
C SER A 280 23.15 -24.03 14.18
N GLU A 281 23.98 -24.70 13.38
CA GLU A 281 24.48 -26.06 13.67
C GLU A 281 25.27 -26.17 14.99
N LEU A 282 25.76 -25.05 15.53
CA LEU A 282 26.63 -25.01 16.71
C LEU A 282 25.91 -24.69 18.02
N SER A 283 24.85 -23.89 17.99
CA SER A 283 24.05 -23.55 19.18
C SER A 283 22.64 -24.13 19.17
N GLY A 284 22.10 -24.49 18.00
CA GLY A 284 20.70 -24.90 17.84
C GLY A 284 19.72 -23.72 17.95
N GLU A 285 20.23 -22.49 17.97
CA GLU A 285 19.44 -21.26 17.91
C GLU A 285 19.04 -20.97 16.46
N GLU A 286 17.83 -20.48 16.27
CA GLU A 286 17.29 -20.09 14.97
C GLU A 286 17.30 -18.57 14.87
N THR A 287 17.91 -18.05 13.81
CA THR A 287 17.96 -16.62 13.50
C THR A 287 17.24 -16.42 12.17
N CYS A 288 16.11 -15.72 12.21
CA CYS A 288 15.39 -15.31 11.02
C CYS A 288 15.75 -13.86 10.71
N GLU A 289 16.06 -13.58 9.45
CA GLU A 289 16.25 -12.22 8.94
C GLU A 289 15.18 -11.96 7.88
N ASN A 290 14.50 -10.82 7.96
CA ASN A 290 13.61 -10.34 6.91
C ASN A 290 13.96 -8.88 6.62
N GLY A 291 14.25 -8.57 5.36
CA GLY A 291 14.45 -7.20 4.89
C GLY A 291 13.17 -6.59 4.31
N GLY A 292 12.20 -7.41 3.93
CA GLY A 292 11.07 -7.07 3.05
C GLY A 292 11.48 -6.86 1.58
N SER A 293 10.48 -6.71 0.72
CA SER A 293 10.61 -6.51 -0.72
C SER A 293 11.06 -5.10 -1.12
N LEU A 294 10.56 -4.06 -0.46
CA LEU A 294 10.81 -2.64 -0.73
C LEU A 294 12.04 -2.11 0.03
N ALA A 295 13.06 -2.95 0.18
CA ALA A 295 14.27 -2.68 0.95
C ALA A 295 15.37 -1.95 0.15
N VAL A 296 16.18 -1.15 0.85
CA VAL A 296 17.42 -0.58 0.33
C VAL A 296 18.54 -1.63 0.45
N HIS A 297 19.21 -1.98 -0.64
CA HIS A 297 20.33 -2.93 -0.60
C HIS A 297 21.53 -2.41 -1.40
N CYS A 298 22.72 -2.45 -0.81
CA CYS A 298 23.97 -1.99 -1.44
C CYS A 298 25.05 -3.07 -1.34
N TRP A 299 25.44 -3.65 -2.49
CA TRP A 299 26.46 -4.72 -2.54
C TRP A 299 27.90 -4.22 -2.32
N GLY A 300 28.08 -2.90 -2.20
CA GLY A 300 29.30 -2.24 -1.69
C GLY A 300 30.47 -2.19 -2.67
N GLY A 301 31.48 -1.36 -2.33
CA GLY A 301 32.75 -1.28 -3.05
C GLY A 301 32.61 -0.86 -4.52
N THR A 302 32.65 -1.82 -5.43
CA THR A 302 32.51 -1.67 -6.89
C THR A 302 31.09 -1.94 -7.41
N PHE A 303 30.14 -2.16 -6.51
CA PHE A 303 28.73 -2.36 -6.81
C PHE A 303 27.88 -1.22 -6.23
N GLY A 304 26.72 -0.98 -6.84
CA GLY A 304 25.81 0.11 -6.52
C GLY A 304 24.81 -0.28 -5.43
N CYS A 305 23.76 0.53 -5.34
CA CYS A 305 22.62 0.29 -4.47
C CYS A 305 21.37 0.08 -5.32
N HIS A 306 20.52 -0.86 -4.92
CA HIS A 306 19.12 -0.83 -5.28
C HIS A 306 18.40 0.24 -4.46
N TYR A 307 17.54 1.00 -5.16
CA TYR A 307 16.67 2.00 -4.59
C TYR A 307 15.24 1.72 -5.06
N PRO A 308 14.30 1.34 -4.16
CA PRO A 308 12.91 1.11 -4.54
C PRO A 308 12.26 2.34 -5.18
N GLU A 309 11.58 2.12 -6.30
CA GLU A 309 10.73 3.09 -6.99
C GLU A 309 9.28 2.57 -6.99
N MET A 310 8.28 3.45 -6.86
CA MET A 310 6.85 3.11 -6.95
C MET A 310 6.11 4.13 -7.81
N VAL A 311 5.26 3.66 -8.73
CA VAL A 311 4.39 4.50 -9.57
C VAL A 311 2.99 3.90 -9.68
N ALA A 312 1.97 4.75 -9.68
CA ALA A 312 0.57 4.33 -9.76
C ALA A 312 -0.11 4.79 -11.06
N GLY A 313 -0.91 3.91 -11.63
CA GLY A 313 -1.87 4.20 -12.70
C GLY A 313 -3.26 4.49 -12.15
N ASN A 314 -4.29 4.10 -12.89
CA ASN A 314 -5.69 4.25 -12.46
C ASN A 314 -6.17 3.08 -11.57
N GLU A 315 -5.66 1.88 -11.85
CA GLU A 315 -6.13 0.56 -11.39
C GLU A 315 -4.97 -0.32 -10.86
N LYS A 316 -3.70 0.03 -11.14
CA LYS A 316 -2.50 -0.70 -10.68
C LYS A 316 -1.41 0.22 -10.13
N ILE A 317 -0.69 -0.22 -9.10
CA ILE A 317 0.66 0.29 -8.80
C ILE A 317 1.71 -0.69 -9.33
N PHE A 318 2.84 -0.13 -9.76
CA PHE A 318 4.03 -0.84 -10.17
C PHE A 318 5.20 -0.37 -9.30
N PHE A 319 6.01 -1.30 -8.83
CA PHE A 319 7.19 -0.99 -8.02
C PHE A 319 8.33 -1.95 -8.32
N VAL A 320 9.51 -1.60 -7.83
CA VAL A 320 10.71 -2.45 -7.89
C VAL A 320 11.16 -2.82 -6.49
N GLY A 321 11.50 -4.10 -6.33
CA GLY A 321 11.83 -4.70 -5.05
C GLY A 321 12.23 -6.17 -5.20
N PHE A 322 12.49 -6.81 -4.07
CA PHE A 322 12.99 -8.18 -3.97
C PHE A 322 11.89 -9.18 -3.58
N ASP A 323 12.07 -10.43 -3.98
CA ASP A 323 11.19 -11.57 -3.71
C ASP A 323 12.00 -12.82 -3.31
N GLY A 324 13.09 -12.56 -2.57
CA GLY A 324 14.14 -13.49 -2.12
C GLY A 324 15.44 -12.72 -1.88
N GLU A 325 16.42 -13.30 -1.18
CA GLU A 325 17.63 -12.60 -0.72
C GLU A 325 18.40 -11.87 -1.86
N PRO A 326 18.71 -10.55 -1.69
CA PRO A 326 19.40 -9.74 -2.69
C PRO A 326 20.80 -10.25 -3.07
N GLY A 327 20.91 -10.79 -4.27
CA GLY A 327 22.17 -11.10 -4.93
C GLY A 327 22.72 -12.52 -4.69
N THR A 328 22.10 -13.29 -3.80
CA THR A 328 22.21 -14.77 -3.79
C THR A 328 21.09 -15.41 -4.60
N GLU A 329 19.86 -14.90 -4.47
CA GLU A 329 18.66 -15.49 -5.08
C GLU A 329 17.96 -14.56 -6.06
N SER A 330 17.80 -13.27 -5.72
CA SER A 330 17.09 -12.29 -6.55
C SER A 330 17.87 -10.99 -6.79
N ALA A 331 17.59 -10.32 -7.90
CA ALA A 331 17.91 -8.90 -8.13
C ALA A 331 16.57 -8.17 -8.29
N ALA A 332 16.50 -6.86 -8.01
CA ALA A 332 15.20 -6.20 -7.89
C ALA A 332 14.36 -6.33 -9.17
N ASN A 333 13.19 -6.97 -9.04
CA ASN A 333 12.29 -7.28 -10.13
C ASN A 333 11.18 -6.23 -10.24
N LEU A 334 10.48 -6.22 -11.37
CA LEU A 334 9.21 -5.49 -11.47
C LEU A 334 8.09 -6.26 -10.76
N ILE A 335 7.45 -5.58 -9.81
CA ILE A 335 6.31 -6.07 -9.03
C ILE A 335 5.08 -5.23 -9.39
N VAL A 336 3.91 -5.85 -9.40
CA VAL A 336 2.62 -5.19 -9.63
C VAL A 336 1.68 -5.41 -8.45
N SER A 337 0.79 -4.46 -8.19
CA SER A 337 -0.32 -4.58 -7.24
C SER A 337 -1.60 -3.93 -7.79
N ASP A 338 -2.76 -4.50 -7.47
CA ASP A 338 -4.08 -3.86 -7.61
C ASP A 338 -4.60 -3.26 -6.28
N GLY A 339 -3.74 -3.21 -5.25
CA GLY A 339 -4.10 -2.83 -3.88
C GLY A 339 -4.55 -3.99 -2.99
N THR A 340 -4.53 -5.23 -3.49
CA THR A 340 -4.91 -6.44 -2.73
C THR A 340 -3.76 -7.46 -2.63
N ALA A 341 -3.76 -8.29 -1.59
CA ALA A 341 -2.81 -9.39 -1.46
C ALA A 341 -2.85 -10.39 -2.63
N GLY A 342 -4.04 -10.60 -3.22
CA GLY A 342 -4.24 -11.52 -4.33
C GLY A 342 -3.68 -11.00 -5.66
N GLY A 343 -3.77 -9.69 -5.90
CA GLY A 343 -3.24 -9.02 -7.09
C GLY A 343 -1.82 -8.48 -6.95
N THR A 344 -1.14 -8.73 -5.82
CA THR A 344 0.24 -8.27 -5.57
C THR A 344 1.25 -9.39 -5.81
N PHE A 345 2.10 -9.27 -6.85
CA PHE A 345 3.08 -10.30 -7.24
C PHE A 345 4.19 -9.77 -8.16
N THR A 346 5.35 -10.44 -8.13
CA THR A 346 6.43 -10.24 -9.11
C THR A 346 5.94 -10.57 -10.52
N VAL A 347 6.02 -9.62 -11.45
CA VAL A 347 5.49 -9.78 -12.80
C VAL A 347 6.26 -10.84 -13.58
N ARG A 348 7.60 -10.82 -13.45
CA ARG A 348 8.54 -11.74 -14.10
C ARG A 348 9.92 -11.61 -13.49
N HIS A 349 10.56 -12.73 -13.14
CA HIS A 349 12.00 -12.75 -12.85
C HIS A 349 12.81 -12.40 -14.10
N GLN A 350 13.50 -11.27 -14.08
CA GLN A 350 14.40 -10.88 -15.17
C GLN A 350 15.86 -11.24 -14.89
N TRP A 351 16.22 -11.47 -13.63
CA TRP A 351 17.48 -12.10 -13.22
C TRP A 351 17.20 -13.49 -12.63
N ARG A 352 17.91 -14.55 -13.07
CA ARG A 352 17.78 -15.89 -12.50
C ARG A 352 18.95 -16.81 -12.82
N ASN A 353 19.41 -17.61 -11.86
CA ASN A 353 20.46 -18.64 -12.01
C ASN A 353 21.87 -18.10 -12.37
N TRP A 354 22.14 -16.80 -12.15
CA TRP A 354 23.47 -16.19 -12.29
C TRP A 354 23.86 -15.54 -10.95
N GLY A 355 25.08 -15.80 -10.47
CA GLY A 355 25.60 -15.19 -9.25
C GLY A 355 26.10 -13.76 -9.47
N THR A 356 25.89 -12.88 -8.49
CA THR A 356 26.31 -11.46 -8.53
C THR A 356 27.82 -11.25 -8.53
N GLY A 357 28.58 -12.12 -7.86
CA GLY A 357 30.04 -12.07 -7.77
C GLY A 357 30.77 -12.51 -9.06
N TYR A 358 30.39 -11.98 -10.22
CA TYR A 358 31.05 -12.25 -11.50
C TYR A 358 31.91 -11.06 -11.95
N ASP A 359 32.99 -10.81 -11.23
CA ASP A 359 34.02 -9.80 -11.48
C ASP A 359 34.95 -10.18 -12.66
N GLY A 360 34.35 -10.59 -13.78
CA GLY A 360 35.04 -10.95 -15.02
C GLY A 360 35.45 -9.74 -15.86
N GLU A 361 36.50 -9.92 -16.68
CA GLU A 361 37.10 -8.88 -17.54
C GLU A 361 36.20 -8.40 -18.70
N ASN A 362 34.91 -8.79 -18.72
CA ASN A 362 33.95 -8.62 -19.82
C ASN A 362 32.80 -7.64 -19.47
N GLY A 363 33.10 -6.58 -18.70
CA GLY A 363 32.40 -5.31 -18.89
C GLY A 363 30.95 -5.14 -18.43
N TRP A 364 30.40 -5.92 -17.50
CA TRP A 364 29.14 -5.55 -16.82
C TRP A 364 29.18 -4.09 -16.33
N ARG A 365 28.07 -3.34 -16.40
CA ARG A 365 27.95 -2.04 -15.72
C ARG A 365 28.18 -2.23 -14.22
N GLN A 366 29.18 -1.56 -13.66
CA GLN A 366 29.52 -1.66 -12.24
C GLN A 366 28.32 -1.24 -11.38
N GLY A 367 27.70 -2.21 -10.72
CA GLY A 367 26.61 -1.96 -9.78
C GLY A 367 25.20 -1.95 -10.35
N TYR A 368 24.92 -2.66 -11.44
CA TYR A 368 23.53 -2.95 -11.82
C TYR A 368 22.75 -3.59 -10.65
N ALA A 369 21.55 -3.07 -10.37
CA ALA A 369 20.81 -3.36 -9.14
C ALA A 369 19.43 -4.01 -9.35
N GLY A 370 18.98 -4.14 -10.60
CA GLY A 370 17.63 -4.58 -10.96
C GLY A 370 16.90 -3.56 -11.84
N ALA A 371 15.57 -3.69 -11.91
CA ALA A 371 14.71 -2.76 -12.62
C ALA A 371 14.71 -1.35 -11.98
N SER A 372 14.61 -0.30 -12.81
CA SER A 372 14.59 1.12 -12.40
C SER A 372 13.95 2.02 -13.46
N GLN A 373 13.89 3.33 -13.21
CA GLN A 373 13.36 4.36 -14.12
C GLN A 373 11.88 4.16 -14.48
N LEU A 374 11.03 3.92 -13.49
CA LEU A 374 9.62 3.58 -13.68
C LEU A 374 8.81 4.78 -14.19
N LEU A 375 8.26 4.65 -15.39
CA LEU A 375 7.34 5.61 -16.02
C LEU A 375 6.00 4.94 -16.30
N VAL A 376 4.97 5.31 -15.53
CA VAL A 376 3.61 4.81 -15.72
C VAL A 376 2.93 5.40 -16.96
N ILE A 377 2.14 4.56 -17.63
CA ILE A 377 1.19 4.88 -18.70
C ILE A 377 -0.20 4.48 -18.19
N PRO A 378 -0.99 5.43 -17.66
CA PRO A 378 -2.33 5.12 -17.14
C PRO A 378 -3.29 4.52 -18.18
N SER A 379 -4.28 3.78 -17.69
CA SER A 379 -5.27 3.05 -18.48
C SER A 379 -6.07 4.00 -19.39
N SER A 380 -6.47 3.51 -20.56
CA SER A 380 -7.14 4.33 -21.57
C SER A 380 -8.01 3.48 -22.49
N GLY A 381 -9.31 3.46 -22.20
CA GLY A 381 -10.31 2.69 -22.93
C GLY A 381 -10.13 1.19 -22.71
N PHE A 382 -9.55 0.49 -23.69
CA PHE A 382 -9.23 -0.94 -23.62
C PHE A 382 -7.75 -1.23 -23.36
N ASN A 383 -6.91 -0.21 -23.19
CA ASN A 383 -5.52 -0.39 -22.78
C ASN A 383 -5.46 -0.34 -21.25
N PRO A 384 -4.94 -1.37 -20.56
CA PRO A 384 -4.71 -1.31 -19.12
C PRO A 384 -3.60 -0.31 -18.77
N ASP A 385 -3.46 -0.04 -17.48
CA ASP A 385 -2.25 0.57 -16.94
C ASP A 385 -1.03 -0.25 -17.37
N ARG A 386 0.05 0.45 -17.72
CA ARG A 386 1.34 -0.13 -18.06
C ARG A 386 2.45 0.68 -17.43
N VAL A 387 3.61 0.06 -17.27
CA VAL A 387 4.85 0.73 -16.85
C VAL A 387 5.92 0.54 -17.92
N VAL A 388 6.70 1.58 -18.18
CA VAL A 388 7.92 1.56 -18.98
C VAL A 388 9.09 1.73 -18.02
N TYR A 389 10.16 0.96 -18.18
CA TYR A 389 11.24 0.88 -17.20
C TYR A 389 12.55 0.40 -17.87
N SER A 390 13.68 0.68 -17.21
CA SER A 390 15.01 0.18 -17.58
C SER A 390 15.32 -1.10 -16.80
N VAL A 391 15.78 -2.14 -17.48
CA VAL A 391 16.12 -3.44 -16.85
C VAL A 391 16.96 -4.29 -17.80
N MET A 392 17.86 -5.09 -17.22
CA MET A 392 18.64 -6.12 -17.92
C MET A 392 18.05 -7.51 -17.68
N GLN A 393 17.91 -8.32 -18.73
CA GLN A 393 17.47 -9.71 -18.62
C GLN A 393 18.67 -10.66 -18.64
N VAL A 394 18.79 -11.49 -17.60
CA VAL A 394 19.89 -12.45 -17.37
C VAL A 394 19.30 -13.75 -16.82
N ILE A 395 18.93 -14.69 -17.70
CA ILE A 395 18.21 -15.93 -17.33
C ILE A 395 19.03 -17.16 -17.70
N GLY A 396 19.67 -17.77 -16.70
CA GLY A 396 20.42 -19.03 -16.83
C GLY A 396 19.52 -20.26 -16.82
N SER A 397 20.01 -21.38 -17.35
CA SER A 397 19.25 -22.65 -17.39
C SER A 397 19.30 -23.40 -16.05
N THR A 398 18.34 -24.31 -15.84
CA THR A 398 18.23 -25.14 -14.62
C THR A 398 18.80 -26.55 -14.77
N GLU A 399 19.39 -26.92 -15.91
CA GLU A 399 19.99 -28.23 -16.14
C GLU A 399 21.45 -28.12 -16.62
N PRO A 400 22.41 -28.85 -16.01
CA PRO A 400 23.79 -28.89 -16.47
C PRO A 400 23.91 -29.39 -17.92
N GLY A 401 24.22 -28.47 -18.84
CA GLY A 401 24.29 -28.75 -20.28
C GLY A 401 22.95 -28.71 -21.02
N GLY A 402 21.89 -28.15 -20.41
CA GLY A 402 20.60 -27.94 -21.06
C GLY A 402 20.63 -26.76 -22.05
N ALA A 403 20.43 -27.05 -23.34
CA ALA A 403 20.51 -26.09 -24.46
C ALA A 403 19.31 -25.13 -24.58
N ALA A 404 18.90 -24.54 -23.45
CA ALA A 404 17.96 -23.43 -23.35
C ALA A 404 18.72 -22.19 -22.84
N GLU A 405 19.68 -21.75 -23.65
CA GLU A 405 20.59 -20.66 -23.35
C GLU A 405 19.93 -19.33 -23.75
N HIS A 406 19.64 -18.49 -22.76
CA HIS A 406 19.43 -17.05 -22.99
C HIS A 406 20.69 -16.31 -22.49
N PRO A 407 21.57 -15.85 -23.39
CA PRO A 407 22.61 -14.90 -23.04
C PRO A 407 21.97 -13.59 -22.53
N PRO A 408 22.69 -12.75 -21.77
CA PRO A 408 22.14 -11.50 -21.26
C PRO A 408 21.80 -10.53 -22.40
N SER A 409 20.77 -9.71 -22.20
CA SER A 409 20.20 -8.83 -23.24
C SER A 409 20.60 -7.36 -23.15
N GLY A 410 21.63 -7.03 -22.35
CA GLY A 410 21.92 -5.66 -21.94
C GLY A 410 20.82 -5.02 -21.08
N GLU A 411 21.14 -3.89 -20.43
CA GLU A 411 20.14 -3.02 -19.80
C GLU A 411 19.40 -2.20 -20.88
N GLU A 412 18.13 -2.52 -21.12
CA GLU A 412 17.36 -2.01 -22.25
C GLU A 412 15.98 -1.50 -21.83
N LEU A 413 15.21 -0.94 -22.78
CA LEU A 413 13.91 -0.32 -22.49
C LEU A 413 12.78 -1.34 -22.57
N TRP A 414 12.11 -1.61 -21.45
CA TRP A 414 11.00 -2.57 -21.37
C TRP A 414 9.64 -1.88 -21.15
N ILE A 415 8.57 -2.59 -21.47
CA ILE A 415 7.19 -2.23 -21.11
C ILE A 415 6.49 -3.45 -20.50
N SER A 416 5.63 -3.24 -19.51
CA SER A 416 4.78 -4.27 -18.92
C SER A 416 3.36 -3.75 -18.67
N ASP A 417 2.36 -4.63 -18.77
CA ASP A 417 0.97 -4.41 -18.31
C ASP A 417 0.68 -5.04 -16.94
N GLY A 418 1.71 -5.53 -16.25
CA GLY A 418 1.59 -6.31 -15.01
C GLY A 418 1.37 -7.80 -15.24
N THR A 419 1.62 -8.31 -16.45
CA THR A 419 1.65 -9.75 -16.75
C THR A 419 2.93 -10.11 -17.47
N ASP A 420 3.47 -11.32 -17.24
CA ASP A 420 4.64 -11.82 -17.98
C ASP A 420 4.43 -11.78 -19.51
N GLN A 421 3.22 -12.11 -19.98
CA GLN A 421 2.89 -12.14 -21.41
C GLN A 421 2.77 -10.74 -22.04
N GLY A 422 2.44 -9.72 -21.25
CA GLY A 422 2.50 -8.31 -21.64
C GLY A 422 3.83 -7.63 -21.33
N THR A 423 4.81 -8.35 -20.76
CA THR A 423 6.14 -7.83 -20.41
C THR A 423 7.12 -8.08 -21.56
N LEU A 424 7.48 -7.01 -22.26
CA LEU A 424 8.17 -7.05 -23.55
C LEU A 424 9.30 -6.00 -23.59
N ILE A 425 10.40 -6.33 -24.29
CA ILE A 425 11.37 -5.32 -24.73
C ILE A 425 10.62 -4.34 -25.64
N LEU A 426 10.56 -3.07 -25.24
CA LEU A 426 10.00 -1.98 -26.03
C LEU A 426 11.00 -1.58 -27.12
N ALA A 427 12.26 -1.39 -26.73
CA ALA A 427 13.38 -1.19 -27.64
C ALA A 427 14.62 -1.90 -27.10
N ASN A 428 15.31 -2.61 -28.00
CA ASN A 428 16.69 -3.05 -27.87
C ASN A 428 17.48 -2.06 -28.75
N LEU A 429 18.38 -1.30 -28.12
CA LEU A 429 19.18 -0.25 -28.76
C LEU A 429 20.61 -0.72 -29.01
N VAL A 430 21.20 -1.48 -28.08
CA VAL A 430 22.43 -2.24 -28.28
C VAL A 430 22.05 -3.69 -28.59
N PRO A 431 22.30 -4.20 -29.83
CA PRO A 431 22.01 -5.58 -30.18
C PRO A 431 22.98 -6.55 -29.53
N GLU A 432 22.49 -7.71 -29.13
CA GLU A 432 23.26 -8.76 -28.49
C GLU A 432 24.18 -9.45 -29.52
N ASP A 433 25.46 -9.07 -29.59
CA ASP A 433 26.43 -9.59 -30.57
C ASP A 433 27.71 -10.24 -29.98
N GLU A 434 27.94 -10.13 -28.67
CA GLU A 434 29.11 -10.74 -28.04
C GLU A 434 29.07 -12.27 -28.04
N SER A 435 30.24 -12.90 -28.17
CA SER A 435 30.41 -14.35 -28.22
C SER A 435 31.56 -14.83 -27.32
N TRP A 436 31.31 -15.81 -26.45
CA TRP A 436 32.32 -16.37 -25.55
C TRP A 436 32.25 -17.90 -25.48
N VAL A 437 33.10 -18.52 -24.66
CA VAL A 437 33.10 -19.96 -24.39
C VAL A 437 33.20 -20.19 -22.89
N TYR A 438 32.28 -20.98 -22.33
CA TYR A 438 32.25 -21.36 -20.92
C TYR A 438 32.06 -22.87 -20.78
N ASP A 439 32.86 -23.52 -19.94
CA ASP A 439 33.03 -24.99 -19.81
C ASP A 439 33.09 -25.76 -21.16
N GLY A 440 33.66 -25.12 -22.19
CA GLY A 440 33.78 -25.69 -23.55
C GLY A 440 32.52 -25.58 -24.41
N ALA A 441 31.39 -25.09 -23.89
CA ALA A 441 30.23 -24.70 -24.68
C ALA A 441 30.41 -23.27 -25.24
N PRO A 442 30.15 -23.03 -26.55
CA PRO A 442 30.21 -21.71 -27.15
C PRO A 442 28.88 -20.97 -27.00
N TYR A 443 28.91 -19.80 -26.37
CA TYR A 443 27.75 -18.94 -26.15
C TYR A 443 27.75 -17.79 -27.16
N CYS A 444 26.60 -17.56 -27.77
CA CYS A 444 26.28 -16.39 -28.60
C CYS A 444 24.75 -16.19 -28.51
N CYS A 445 24.21 -14.99 -28.62
CA CYS A 445 24.89 -13.72 -28.79
C CYS A 445 24.37 -12.79 -27.68
N GLY A 446 25.27 -12.16 -26.92
CA GLY A 446 24.94 -11.50 -25.65
C GLY A 446 25.31 -10.02 -25.62
N ASP A 447 24.76 -9.33 -24.63
CA ASP A 447 25.15 -7.98 -24.23
C ASP A 447 25.14 -7.90 -22.68
N PHE A 448 26.23 -7.35 -22.13
CA PHE A 448 26.48 -7.21 -20.68
C PHE A 448 26.31 -5.77 -20.18
N GLN A 449 26.01 -4.81 -21.06
CA GLN A 449 25.86 -3.39 -20.73
C GLN A 449 24.49 -2.81 -21.12
N GLY A 450 24.03 -3.06 -22.34
CA GLY A 450 22.88 -2.36 -22.92
C GLY A 450 23.02 -0.85 -22.97
N SER A 451 21.98 -0.22 -23.52
CA SER A 451 21.90 1.21 -23.66
C SER A 451 21.63 1.98 -22.36
N ALA A 452 21.26 1.28 -21.28
CA ALA A 452 20.84 1.83 -19.98
C ALA A 452 19.96 3.10 -20.12
N PRO A 453 18.71 2.95 -20.57
CA PRO A 453 17.75 4.05 -20.68
C PRO A 453 17.50 4.80 -19.35
N ARG A 454 17.51 6.13 -19.39
CA ARG A 454 17.14 7.00 -18.25
C ARG A 454 16.47 8.31 -18.70
N ASP A 455 16.11 9.18 -17.75
CA ASP A 455 15.41 10.46 -18.00
C ASP A 455 14.10 10.25 -18.79
N LEU A 456 13.31 9.22 -18.46
CA LEU A 456 12.10 8.85 -19.21
C LEU A 456 10.96 9.87 -19.05
N ILE A 457 10.38 10.34 -20.16
CA ILE A 457 9.11 11.11 -20.16
C ILE A 457 8.11 10.62 -21.20
N LYS A 458 6.81 10.66 -20.85
CA LYS A 458 5.71 10.42 -21.79
C LYS A 458 5.24 11.75 -22.39
N LYS A 459 5.42 11.93 -23.70
CA LYS A 459 4.90 13.10 -24.45
C LYS A 459 3.96 12.67 -25.57
N GLY A 460 2.66 12.82 -25.33
CA GLY A 460 1.61 12.38 -26.26
C GLY A 460 1.65 10.86 -26.46
N ASN A 461 1.83 10.42 -27.70
CA ASN A 461 1.96 9.01 -28.09
C ASN A 461 3.43 8.52 -28.15
N TYR A 462 4.37 9.28 -27.60
CA TYR A 462 5.79 8.91 -27.57
C TYR A 462 6.31 8.82 -26.14
N ILE A 463 7.13 7.80 -25.88
CA ILE A 463 8.11 7.83 -24.78
C ILE A 463 9.35 8.50 -25.33
N TRP A 464 9.95 9.42 -24.59
CA TRP A 464 11.25 10.02 -24.86
C TRP A 464 12.18 9.65 -23.70
N PHE A 465 13.44 9.40 -24.00
CA PHE A 465 14.41 8.90 -23.03
C PHE A 465 15.83 9.18 -23.52
N THR A 466 16.82 9.08 -22.63
CA THR A 466 18.24 9.18 -22.96
C THR A 466 18.86 7.79 -22.85
N ALA A 467 19.69 7.41 -23.82
CA ALA A 467 20.24 6.06 -23.92
C ALA A 467 21.57 6.05 -24.67
N GLU A 468 22.36 5.01 -24.48
CA GLU A 468 23.77 4.94 -24.88
C GLU A 468 24.01 3.85 -25.93
N THR A 469 24.84 4.12 -26.94
CA THR A 469 25.17 3.14 -27.99
C THR A 469 26.58 3.40 -28.55
N ASP A 470 27.31 2.36 -28.94
CA ASP A 470 28.70 2.44 -29.43
C ASP A 470 28.96 3.50 -30.50
N ASN A 471 27.96 3.73 -31.37
CA ASN A 471 28.10 4.59 -32.55
C ASN A 471 27.83 6.07 -32.26
N TYR A 472 27.16 6.38 -31.15
CA TYR A 472 26.64 7.72 -30.83
C TYR A 472 26.91 8.18 -29.39
N GLY A 473 27.46 7.33 -28.52
CA GLY A 473 27.49 7.59 -27.08
C GLY A 473 26.09 7.72 -26.49
N ARG A 474 25.93 8.51 -25.42
CA ARG A 474 24.64 8.78 -24.78
C ARG A 474 23.90 9.95 -25.44
N GLU A 475 22.75 9.66 -26.05
CA GLU A 475 21.97 10.58 -26.88
C GLU A 475 20.46 10.56 -26.56
N LEU A 476 19.69 11.43 -27.24
CA LEU A 476 18.25 11.57 -27.07
C LEU A 476 17.48 10.68 -28.05
N TYR A 477 16.58 9.84 -27.52
CA TYR A 477 15.75 8.90 -28.29
C TYR A 477 14.26 9.11 -28.02
N ARG A 478 13.41 8.61 -28.92
CA ARG A 478 11.99 8.39 -28.65
C ARG A 478 11.49 7.08 -29.24
N TYR A 479 10.45 6.53 -28.60
CA TYR A 479 9.70 5.38 -29.06
C TYR A 479 8.23 5.75 -29.26
N GLY A 480 7.62 5.32 -30.38
CA GLY A 480 6.19 5.57 -30.66
C GLY A 480 5.29 4.44 -30.17
N LEU A 481 4.30 4.76 -29.32
CA LEU A 481 3.33 3.80 -28.77
C LEU A 481 2.17 3.43 -29.73
N SER A 482 2.24 3.88 -30.98
CA SER A 482 1.18 3.69 -31.98
C SER A 482 1.41 2.43 -32.82
N ALA A 483 0.45 1.49 -32.81
CA ALA A 483 0.50 0.19 -33.50
C ALA A 483 0.71 0.21 -35.04
N ILE A 484 0.82 1.39 -35.66
CA ILE A 484 1.27 1.57 -37.05
C ILE A 484 2.42 2.58 -37.05
N GLY A 485 3.64 2.11 -37.29
CA GLY A 485 4.82 2.97 -37.47
C GLY A 485 5.33 3.69 -36.20
N GLY A 486 4.79 3.37 -35.03
CA GLY A 486 5.44 3.69 -33.76
C GLY A 486 6.59 2.71 -33.52
N GLY A 487 7.80 3.24 -33.31
CA GLY A 487 9.00 2.46 -33.06
C GLY A 487 10.15 3.36 -32.60
N LEU A 488 11.33 2.75 -32.40
CA LEU A 488 12.55 3.43 -31.97
C LEU A 488 13.03 4.47 -33.00
N PHE A 489 13.46 5.64 -32.51
CA PHE A 489 14.02 6.71 -33.31
C PHE A 489 15.04 7.51 -32.49
N LEU A 490 16.32 7.48 -32.89
CA LEU A 490 17.34 8.45 -32.47
C LEU A 490 16.87 9.85 -32.91
N ILE A 491 16.61 10.74 -31.96
CA ILE A 491 16.13 12.09 -32.26
C ILE A 491 17.25 12.91 -32.88
N LYS A 492 18.43 12.88 -32.25
CA LYS A 492 19.66 13.50 -32.73
C LYS A 492 20.85 12.92 -31.99
N ASP A 493 21.93 12.75 -32.74
CA ASP A 493 23.31 12.73 -32.26
C ASP A 493 23.77 14.20 -32.17
N ILE A 494 23.92 14.74 -30.96
CA ILE A 494 24.21 16.17 -30.71
C ILE A 494 25.74 16.42 -30.68
N ASN A 495 26.54 15.50 -30.16
CA ASN A 495 28.01 15.51 -30.12
C ASN A 495 28.58 14.41 -31.03
N THR A 496 28.72 14.75 -32.32
CA THR A 496 28.84 13.75 -33.40
C THR A 496 29.95 12.73 -33.23
N GLY A 497 29.59 11.49 -32.89
CA GLY A 497 30.49 10.35 -32.78
C GLY A 497 30.27 9.54 -31.51
N THR A 498 31.29 8.80 -31.08
CA THR A 498 31.18 7.81 -29.99
C THR A 498 31.27 8.41 -28.58
N GLU A 499 31.44 9.73 -28.44
CA GLU A 499 31.58 10.40 -27.13
C GLU A 499 30.22 10.75 -26.51
N GLY A 500 29.21 11.04 -27.34
CA GLY A 500 27.86 11.39 -26.91
C GLY A 500 27.75 12.73 -26.17
N SER A 501 26.51 13.12 -25.89
CA SER A 501 26.14 14.47 -25.43
C SER A 501 25.73 14.55 -23.97
N ASN A 502 25.71 13.39 -23.29
CA ASN A 502 25.16 13.18 -21.95
C ASN A 502 23.87 13.99 -21.65
N PRO A 503 22.77 13.82 -22.41
CA PRO A 503 21.49 14.44 -22.09
C PRO A 503 21.03 14.19 -20.65
N MET A 504 20.53 15.23 -19.97
CA MET A 504 19.99 15.19 -18.61
C MET A 504 18.76 16.11 -18.47
N TYR A 505 17.93 15.85 -17.46
CA TYR A 505 16.76 16.66 -17.07
C TYR A 505 15.70 16.79 -18.18
N LEU A 506 15.42 15.69 -18.89
CA LEU A 506 14.53 15.69 -20.05
C LEU A 506 13.10 16.11 -19.65
N THR A 507 12.66 17.28 -20.10
CA THR A 507 11.47 17.97 -19.57
C THR A 507 10.47 18.31 -20.67
N SER A 508 9.18 18.03 -20.45
CA SER A 508 8.12 18.37 -21.43
C SER A 508 7.83 19.87 -21.51
N GLY A 509 8.33 20.55 -22.54
CA GLY A 509 7.85 21.88 -22.94
C GLY A 509 6.46 21.81 -23.62
N SER A 510 5.90 22.92 -24.09
CA SER A 510 4.64 22.89 -24.87
C SER A 510 4.83 22.10 -26.19
N ASN A 511 5.61 22.64 -27.14
CA ASN A 511 5.74 22.07 -28.49
C ASN A 511 6.92 21.10 -28.69
N GLY A 512 7.49 20.55 -27.61
CA GLY A 512 8.68 19.71 -27.66
C GLY A 512 9.13 19.23 -26.28
N ALA A 513 10.38 18.79 -26.18
CA ALA A 513 11.10 18.57 -24.94
C ALA A 513 12.31 19.52 -24.84
N TYR A 514 12.65 19.91 -23.61
CA TYR A 514 13.89 20.59 -23.26
C TYR A 514 14.82 19.60 -22.55
N LEU A 515 16.12 19.82 -22.65
CA LEU A 515 17.14 18.99 -22.02
C LEU A 515 18.44 19.79 -21.83
N SER A 516 19.26 19.36 -20.89
CA SER A 516 20.63 19.81 -20.68
C SER A 516 21.56 18.88 -21.46
N ALA A 517 22.43 19.37 -22.36
CA ALA A 517 23.33 18.54 -23.20
C ALA A 517 24.59 19.30 -23.66
N ASP A 518 25.70 18.58 -23.91
CA ASP A 518 26.91 19.11 -24.59
C ASP A 518 26.94 18.73 -26.07
N ASN A 519 27.74 19.43 -26.87
CA ASN A 519 28.06 19.16 -28.28
C ASN A 519 29.57 18.96 -28.53
N GLY A 520 30.35 18.68 -27.48
CA GLY A 520 31.80 18.52 -27.53
C GLY A 520 32.58 19.82 -27.73
N SER A 521 31.90 20.98 -27.66
CA SER A 521 32.53 22.29 -27.88
C SER A 521 31.95 23.46 -27.08
N SER A 522 30.79 23.27 -26.44
CA SER A 522 30.01 24.31 -25.77
C SER A 522 29.76 24.07 -24.29
N GLY A 523 30.13 22.89 -23.77
CA GLY A 523 29.74 22.43 -22.44
C GLY A 523 28.27 22.06 -22.37
N GLN A 524 27.84 21.65 -21.18
CA GLN A 524 26.44 21.32 -20.92
C GLN A 524 25.61 22.60 -20.95
N GLU A 525 24.74 22.73 -21.96
CA GLU A 525 23.95 23.93 -22.26
C GLU A 525 22.48 23.55 -22.54
N LEU A 526 21.59 24.55 -22.68
CA LEU A 526 20.16 24.28 -22.83
C LEU A 526 19.80 23.95 -24.29
N TYR A 527 19.18 22.79 -24.49
CA TYR A 527 18.68 22.31 -25.77
C TYR A 527 17.15 22.19 -25.79
N PHE A 528 16.58 22.31 -26.99
CA PHE A 528 15.16 22.08 -27.25
C PHE A 528 15.00 21.22 -28.51
N SER A 529 14.00 20.33 -28.50
CA SER A 529 13.67 19.42 -29.60
C SER A 529 12.17 19.26 -29.78
N GLN A 530 11.71 19.18 -31.03
CA GLN A 530 10.33 18.78 -31.36
C GLN A 530 10.21 17.28 -31.73
N GLY A 531 11.32 16.53 -31.63
CA GLY A 531 11.37 15.08 -31.83
C GLY A 531 12.08 14.63 -33.12
N ASP A 532 12.91 15.49 -33.71
CA ASP A 532 13.70 15.21 -34.90
C ASP A 532 15.03 16.00 -34.94
N ALA A 533 15.97 15.58 -35.80
CA ALA A 533 17.32 16.13 -35.85
C ALA A 533 17.42 17.59 -36.35
N PHE A 534 16.39 18.10 -37.05
CA PHE A 534 16.33 19.47 -37.57
C PHE A 534 15.71 20.43 -36.55
N SER A 535 14.72 19.98 -35.78
CA SER A 535 14.15 20.77 -34.67
C SER A 535 15.01 20.76 -33.41
N THR A 536 15.86 19.74 -33.22
CA THR A 536 16.78 19.63 -32.08
C THR A 536 17.96 20.59 -32.21
N LYS A 537 18.03 21.57 -31.33
CA LYS A 537 19.00 22.68 -31.37
C LYS A 537 19.43 23.11 -29.97
N LEU A 538 20.64 23.66 -29.89
CA LEU A 538 21.05 24.56 -28.81
C LEU A 538 20.10 25.76 -28.79
N VAL A 539 19.56 26.10 -27.62
CA VAL A 539 18.68 27.27 -27.44
C VAL A 539 19.50 28.54 -27.30
N LYS A 540 20.53 28.47 -26.44
CA LYS A 540 21.50 29.53 -26.16
C LYS A 540 22.73 28.89 -25.53
N ASN A 541 23.93 29.35 -25.88
CA ASN A 541 25.10 29.13 -25.03
C ASN A 541 25.10 30.24 -23.97
N ILE A 542 24.89 29.86 -22.72
CA ILE A 542 24.71 30.78 -21.59
C ILE A 542 26.06 31.20 -21.00
N TRP A 543 27.08 30.32 -21.02
CA TRP A 543 28.44 30.65 -20.57
C TRP A 543 29.51 30.49 -21.68
N PRO A 544 29.69 31.47 -22.58
CA PRO A 544 30.58 31.33 -23.72
C PRO A 544 32.06 31.14 -23.35
N GLY A 545 32.65 30.04 -23.81
CA GLY A 545 34.07 29.75 -23.75
C GLY A 545 34.39 28.35 -24.27
N ALA A 546 35.68 28.00 -24.39
CA ALA A 546 36.08 26.63 -24.69
C ALA A 546 35.98 25.79 -23.42
N ASN A 547 35.06 24.82 -23.40
CA ASN A 547 34.77 23.93 -22.28
C ASN A 547 34.24 24.65 -21.01
N ASN A 548 33.70 25.86 -21.17
CA ASN A 548 32.77 26.43 -20.18
C ASN A 548 31.43 25.70 -20.31
N SER A 549 30.62 25.65 -19.24
CA SER A 549 29.39 24.85 -19.20
C SER A 549 28.39 25.50 -18.26
N SER A 550 27.25 25.97 -18.76
CA SER A 550 26.24 26.64 -17.91
C SER A 550 25.45 25.69 -17.01
N GLU A 551 25.53 24.38 -17.29
CA GLU A 551 24.91 23.30 -16.53
C GLU A 551 23.42 23.55 -16.19
N PRO A 552 22.51 23.59 -17.18
CA PRO A 552 21.09 23.72 -16.91
C PRO A 552 20.56 22.58 -16.02
N MET A 553 19.92 22.95 -14.90
CA MET A 553 19.36 22.05 -13.88
C MET A 553 17.96 22.54 -13.46
N HIS A 554 17.21 21.67 -12.76
CA HIS A 554 15.85 21.96 -12.24
C HIS A 554 14.91 22.53 -13.32
N LEU A 555 14.81 21.84 -14.46
CA LEU A 555 13.95 22.26 -15.57
C LEU A 555 12.46 22.03 -15.24
N ILE A 556 11.63 23.08 -15.33
CA ILE A 556 10.16 23.01 -15.17
C ILE A 556 9.44 23.78 -16.28
N LYS A 557 8.28 23.25 -16.72
CA LYS A 557 7.42 23.93 -17.70
C LYS A 557 6.68 25.10 -17.04
N PHE A 558 6.90 26.32 -17.53
CA PHE A 558 6.29 27.55 -17.01
C PHE A 558 5.35 28.20 -18.03
N GLY A 559 4.07 27.82 -18.03
CA GLY A 559 3.12 28.25 -19.06
C GLY A 559 3.50 27.66 -20.43
N ASP A 560 3.82 28.50 -21.41
CA ASP A 560 4.43 28.06 -22.68
C ASP A 560 5.98 28.08 -22.67
N ASN A 561 6.58 28.67 -21.64
CA ASN A 561 8.02 28.77 -21.45
C ASN A 561 8.58 27.58 -20.64
N LEU A 562 9.89 27.58 -20.46
CA LEU A 562 10.63 26.79 -19.47
C LEU A 562 11.23 27.73 -18.43
N VAL A 563 11.25 27.33 -17.16
CA VAL A 563 12.14 27.91 -16.14
C VAL A 563 13.13 26.84 -15.66
N PHE A 564 14.36 27.25 -15.37
CA PHE A 564 15.49 26.39 -15.03
C PHE A 564 16.55 27.20 -14.26
N THR A 565 17.57 26.55 -13.69
CA THR A 565 18.78 27.24 -13.22
C THR A 565 19.96 27.00 -14.13
N ALA A 566 20.82 27.99 -14.28
CA ALA A 566 22.08 27.92 -15.03
C ALA A 566 23.08 28.97 -14.52
N ASN A 567 24.36 28.72 -14.78
CA ASN A 567 25.46 29.62 -14.44
C ASN A 567 26.04 30.28 -15.71
N ASP A 568 26.15 31.61 -15.73
CA ASP A 568 26.71 32.37 -16.86
C ASP A 568 28.20 32.75 -16.69
N GLY A 569 28.82 32.26 -15.62
CA GLY A 569 30.21 32.54 -15.25
C GLY A 569 30.47 33.96 -14.74
N GLN A 570 29.42 34.74 -14.47
CA GLN A 570 29.51 36.12 -13.96
C GLN A 570 28.65 36.34 -12.71
N ASN A 571 27.43 35.82 -12.69
CA ASN A 571 26.43 36.06 -11.64
C ASN A 571 26.04 34.79 -10.86
N GLY A 572 26.85 33.72 -10.95
CA GLY A 572 26.57 32.44 -10.29
C GLY A 572 25.43 31.65 -10.92
N ARG A 573 24.91 30.65 -10.19
CA ARG A 573 23.76 29.83 -10.58
C ARG A 573 22.48 30.50 -10.12
N GLU A 574 21.78 31.08 -11.09
CA GLU A 574 20.59 31.92 -10.89
C GLU A 574 19.36 31.34 -11.60
N LEU A 575 18.21 32.04 -11.52
CA LEU A 575 16.95 31.62 -12.13
C LEU A 575 16.80 32.14 -13.57
N TRP A 576 16.58 31.25 -14.54
CA TRP A 576 16.48 31.57 -15.98
C TRP A 576 15.13 31.14 -16.57
N ILE A 577 14.65 31.90 -17.55
CA ILE A 577 13.46 31.57 -18.36
C ILE A 577 13.85 31.38 -19.83
N SER A 578 13.10 30.56 -20.57
CA SER A 578 13.27 30.35 -22.02
C SER A 578 11.95 30.14 -22.76
N ASP A 579 11.80 30.77 -23.93
CA ASP A 579 10.73 30.53 -24.92
C ASP A 579 11.12 29.55 -26.05
N SER A 580 12.21 28.78 -25.86
CA SER A 580 12.95 28.00 -26.88
C SER A 580 13.72 28.82 -27.93
N THR A 581 13.88 30.13 -27.75
CA THR A 581 14.73 30.99 -28.61
C THR A 581 15.88 31.63 -27.82
N GLU A 582 16.98 31.93 -28.50
CA GLU A 582 18.15 32.61 -27.92
C GLU A 582 17.79 33.99 -27.34
N ALA A 583 16.86 34.69 -27.98
CA ALA A 583 16.44 36.04 -27.61
C ALA A 583 15.48 36.06 -26.40
N GLY A 584 14.60 35.06 -26.30
CA GLY A 584 13.70 34.86 -25.15
C GLY A 584 14.29 33.99 -24.04
N THR A 585 15.60 33.71 -24.06
CA THR A 585 16.31 32.98 -22.99
C THR A 585 17.19 33.91 -22.18
N PHE A 586 16.83 34.16 -20.91
CA PHE A 586 17.50 35.13 -20.05
C PHE A 586 17.32 34.83 -18.55
N MET A 587 18.26 35.32 -17.74
CA MET A 587 18.18 35.35 -16.28
C MET A 587 17.02 36.26 -15.87
N ILE A 588 16.05 35.74 -15.11
CA ILE A 588 14.84 36.48 -14.69
C ILE A 588 15.23 37.59 -13.72
N LYS A 589 16.13 37.27 -12.79
CA LYS A 589 16.68 38.17 -11.78
C LYS A 589 18.02 37.59 -11.31
N ASP A 590 18.97 38.47 -11.06
CA ASP A 590 20.14 38.25 -10.24
C ASP A 590 19.68 38.40 -8.77
N ILE A 591 19.52 37.28 -8.07
CA ILE A 591 18.97 37.20 -6.71
C ILE A 591 20.06 37.47 -5.67
N ASP A 592 21.21 36.81 -5.80
CA ASP A 592 22.40 37.06 -4.97
C ASP A 592 23.50 37.77 -5.77
N THR A 593 23.45 39.11 -5.75
CA THR A 593 24.38 39.99 -6.48
C THR A 593 25.86 39.87 -6.04
N ASN A 594 26.17 39.09 -5.01
CA ASN A 594 27.52 38.83 -4.52
C ASN A 594 28.06 37.44 -4.93
N GLY A 595 27.21 36.52 -5.37
CA GLY A 595 27.52 35.10 -5.35
C GLY A 595 26.69 34.23 -6.28
N SER A 596 25.71 33.51 -5.73
CA SER A 596 24.95 32.44 -6.40
C SER A 596 23.80 31.96 -5.51
N SER A 597 22.56 32.32 -5.81
CA SER A 597 21.40 31.97 -4.98
C SER A 597 21.02 30.49 -5.01
N ASN A 598 21.51 29.74 -6.01
CA ASN A 598 21.28 28.30 -6.21
C ASN A 598 19.80 27.89 -6.08
N PRO A 599 18.88 28.34 -6.97
CA PRO A 599 17.46 28.05 -6.83
C PRO A 599 17.11 26.54 -6.96
N ASN A 600 16.22 26.03 -6.09
CA ASN A 600 15.71 24.65 -6.14
C ASN A 600 14.23 24.52 -5.68
N GLU A 601 13.69 23.30 -5.60
CA GLU A 601 12.28 23.00 -5.20
C GLU A 601 11.18 23.69 -6.02
N PHE A 602 11.28 23.59 -7.34
CA PHE A 602 10.38 24.29 -8.26
C PHE A 602 8.95 23.72 -8.25
N ASN A 603 8.01 24.52 -7.74
CA ASN A 603 6.58 24.22 -7.67
C ASN A 603 5.73 25.29 -8.36
N LEU A 604 4.54 24.94 -8.82
CA LEU A 604 3.64 25.87 -9.53
C LEU A 604 2.26 25.92 -8.88
N LEU A 605 1.91 27.09 -8.36
CA LEU A 605 0.60 27.43 -7.80
C LEU A 605 0.03 28.62 -8.59
N ASP A 606 -1.14 28.42 -9.20
CA ASP A 606 -1.86 29.40 -10.04
C ASP A 606 -1.00 30.13 -11.10
N GLY A 607 -0.04 29.40 -11.68
CA GLY A 607 0.88 29.92 -12.70
C GLY A 607 2.01 30.81 -12.16
N THR A 608 2.11 30.98 -10.84
CA THR A 608 3.29 31.55 -10.17
C THR A 608 4.24 30.42 -9.79
N LEU A 609 5.53 30.59 -10.08
CA LEU A 609 6.58 29.67 -9.67
C LEU A 609 6.96 29.96 -8.21
N TYR A 610 7.05 28.92 -7.40
CA TYR A 610 7.62 28.94 -6.05
C TYR A 610 8.87 28.06 -6.02
N PHE A 611 9.88 28.49 -5.28
CA PHE A 611 11.21 27.87 -5.24
C PHE A 611 11.97 28.36 -4.00
N MET A 612 12.97 27.60 -3.53
CA MET A 612 13.88 28.08 -2.49
C MET A 612 15.12 28.71 -3.13
N ALA A 613 15.60 29.83 -2.56
CA ALA A 613 16.81 30.51 -3.04
C ALA A 613 17.52 31.27 -1.91
N GLU A 614 18.82 31.44 -2.05
CA GLU A 614 19.73 31.89 -0.99
C GLU A 614 20.32 33.29 -1.24
N THR A 615 20.61 34.04 -0.17
CA THR A 615 21.32 35.34 -0.23
C THR A 615 22.18 35.57 1.02
N ASP A 616 23.23 36.39 0.91
CA ASP A 616 24.07 36.83 2.05
C ASP A 616 23.27 37.46 3.23
N GLU A 617 22.11 38.07 2.96
CA GLU A 617 21.33 38.83 3.95
C GLU A 617 20.24 38.00 4.65
N TYR A 618 19.65 37.03 3.95
CA TYR A 618 18.47 36.26 4.40
C TYR A 618 18.68 34.73 4.40
N GLY A 619 19.89 34.25 4.07
CA GLY A 619 20.14 32.82 3.80
C GLY A 619 19.12 32.24 2.81
N ARG A 620 18.79 30.95 2.95
CA ARG A 620 17.90 30.20 2.03
C ARG A 620 16.46 30.19 2.52
N GLU A 621 15.60 30.87 1.76
CA GLU A 621 14.20 31.17 2.07
C GLU A 621 13.24 30.78 0.93
N LEU A 622 11.94 30.98 1.14
CA LEU A 622 10.90 30.78 0.13
C LEU A 622 10.78 32.00 -0.80
N TRP A 623 10.96 31.78 -2.10
CA TRP A 623 10.84 32.79 -3.16
C TRP A 623 9.70 32.45 -4.14
N ARG A 624 9.22 33.49 -4.82
CA ARG A 624 8.20 33.42 -5.88
C ARG A 624 8.63 34.16 -7.14
N SER A 625 8.11 33.78 -8.30
CA SER A 625 8.33 34.44 -9.60
C SER A 625 7.12 34.30 -10.53
N ASP A 626 6.76 35.39 -11.21
CA ASP A 626 5.79 35.43 -12.32
C ASP A 626 6.45 35.30 -13.71
N GLY A 627 7.74 34.97 -13.75
CA GLY A 627 8.57 35.00 -14.96
C GLY A 627 9.20 36.38 -15.25
N THR A 628 8.98 37.39 -14.41
CA THR A 628 9.55 38.74 -14.55
C THR A 628 10.42 39.12 -13.35
N SER A 629 11.45 39.93 -13.60
CA SER A 629 12.35 40.44 -12.53
C SER A 629 11.61 41.19 -11.41
N ALA A 630 10.46 41.81 -11.72
CA ALA A 630 9.67 42.58 -10.77
C ALA A 630 8.73 41.70 -9.92
N GLY A 631 8.25 40.58 -10.46
CA GLY A 631 7.49 39.56 -9.73
C GLY A 631 8.37 38.54 -9.02
N THR A 632 9.70 38.56 -9.23
CA THR A 632 10.67 37.69 -8.53
C THR A 632 11.12 38.28 -7.19
N TYR A 633 10.58 37.76 -6.08
CA TYR A 633 10.91 38.21 -4.72
C TYR A 633 10.67 37.13 -3.65
N MET A 634 11.30 37.31 -2.49
CA MET A 634 11.16 36.46 -1.30
C MET A 634 9.75 36.63 -0.70
N VAL A 635 9.03 35.54 -0.47
CA VAL A 635 7.65 35.58 0.08
C VAL A 635 7.67 36.02 1.54
N LYS A 636 8.63 35.51 2.31
CA LYS A 636 8.82 35.76 3.73
C LYS A 636 10.26 35.42 4.12
N ASP A 637 10.79 36.19 5.07
CA ASP A 637 11.94 35.88 5.90
C ASP A 637 11.39 35.05 7.08
N ILE A 638 11.51 33.72 7.01
CA ILE A 638 10.90 32.78 7.98
C ILE A 638 11.84 32.56 9.18
N ASN A 639 13.15 32.41 8.96
CA ASN A 639 14.21 32.29 9.98
C ASN A 639 15.05 33.59 10.05
N PRO A 640 14.69 34.58 10.88
CA PRO A 640 15.01 35.99 10.60
C PRO A 640 16.49 36.36 10.50
N GLY A 641 16.89 36.84 9.31
CA GLY A 641 18.25 37.30 9.01
C GLY A 641 19.07 36.25 8.25
N ASN A 642 20.39 36.24 8.41
CA ASN A 642 21.28 35.44 7.54
C ASN A 642 21.29 33.91 7.84
N ASN A 643 20.26 33.39 8.50
CA ASN A 643 20.04 31.96 8.68
C ASN A 643 19.26 31.41 7.48
N SER A 644 19.04 30.10 7.42
CA SER A 644 18.20 29.47 6.38
C SER A 644 17.04 28.75 7.04
N SER A 645 15.83 28.88 6.50
CA SER A 645 14.70 28.06 6.93
C SER A 645 14.72 26.65 6.33
N PHE A 646 15.45 26.46 5.23
CA PHE A 646 15.51 25.21 4.47
C PHE A 646 16.87 24.52 4.60
N TYR A 647 16.92 23.46 5.41
CA TYR A 647 18.11 22.64 5.64
C TYR A 647 18.12 21.36 4.79
N TRP A 648 19.27 21.07 4.18
CA TRP A 648 19.49 19.90 3.33
C TRP A 648 20.56 19.00 3.97
N ASP A 649 20.16 17.84 4.50
CA ASP A 649 21.12 16.78 4.81
C ASP A 649 21.27 15.88 3.57
N ALA A 650 22.51 15.72 3.09
CA ALA A 650 22.84 14.86 1.97
C ALA A 650 22.99 13.38 2.36
N GLY A 651 22.87 13.04 3.65
CA GLY A 651 23.03 11.69 4.18
C GLY A 651 21.77 10.82 4.18
N PHE A 652 20.59 11.38 3.90
CA PHE A 652 19.30 10.67 4.01
C PHE A 652 18.45 10.81 2.75
N TRP A 653 17.54 9.85 2.57
CA TRP A 653 16.69 9.75 1.38
C TRP A 653 15.93 11.04 1.10
N SER A 654 16.18 11.62 -0.08
CA SER A 654 15.56 12.86 -0.55
C SER A 654 14.08 12.65 -0.89
N GLY A 655 13.23 12.59 0.14
CA GLY A 655 11.79 12.64 -0.04
C GLY A 655 11.34 14.02 -0.53
N LYS A 656 10.15 14.08 -1.11
CA LYS A 656 9.54 15.32 -1.56
C LYS A 656 9.28 16.27 -0.38
N LEU A 657 9.98 17.42 -0.34
CA LEU A 657 9.89 18.43 0.73
C LEU A 657 8.90 19.57 0.43
N THR A 658 8.24 19.53 -0.73
CA THR A 658 7.34 20.58 -1.21
C THR A 658 6.16 20.02 -2.02
N ILE A 659 4.94 20.55 -1.83
CA ILE A 659 3.76 20.18 -2.63
C ILE A 659 2.76 21.32 -2.72
N VAL A 660 1.97 21.37 -3.79
CA VAL A 660 0.74 22.19 -3.83
C VAL A 660 -0.46 21.29 -3.49
N HIS A 661 -1.20 21.65 -2.44
CA HIS A 661 -2.38 20.92 -1.93
C HIS A 661 -3.51 21.90 -1.63
N GLN A 662 -4.73 21.60 -2.09
CA GLN A 662 -5.95 22.40 -1.87
C GLN A 662 -5.87 23.92 -2.19
N GLY A 663 -4.87 24.36 -2.97
CA GLY A 663 -4.66 25.75 -3.35
C GLY A 663 -3.59 26.50 -2.55
N GLU A 664 -2.92 25.84 -1.60
CA GLU A 664 -1.75 26.37 -0.89
C GLU A 664 -0.49 25.53 -1.21
N LEU A 665 0.68 26.14 -1.07
CA LEU A 665 1.97 25.45 -1.13
C LEU A 665 2.35 24.99 0.29
N TYR A 666 2.51 23.69 0.50
CA TYR A 666 3.01 23.09 1.73
C TYR A 666 4.49 22.68 1.59
N PHE A 667 5.27 22.88 2.65
CA PHE A 667 6.71 22.66 2.64
C PHE A 667 7.29 22.52 4.05
N SER A 668 8.50 21.95 4.19
CA SER A 668 9.20 21.85 5.48
C SER A 668 10.12 23.05 5.72
N ALA A 669 10.03 23.72 6.88
CA ALA A 669 10.85 24.90 7.20
C ALA A 669 11.04 25.12 8.71
N ASP A 670 12.20 25.70 9.08
CA ASP A 670 12.54 26.19 10.43
C ASP A 670 12.26 27.71 10.57
N ASP A 671 11.84 28.16 11.75
CA ASP A 671 11.69 29.59 12.10
C ASP A 671 12.86 30.16 12.91
N GLY A 672 13.82 29.32 13.29
CA GLY A 672 15.04 29.71 14.01
C GLY A 672 14.88 29.86 15.53
N GLY A 673 13.77 29.42 16.13
CA GLY A 673 13.67 29.38 17.59
C GLY A 673 12.29 29.36 18.26
N THR A 674 11.21 29.00 17.56
CA THR A 674 9.90 28.72 18.19
C THR A 674 9.42 27.30 17.91
N TYR A 675 9.68 26.77 16.70
CA TYR A 675 9.09 25.52 16.20
C TYR A 675 10.12 24.49 15.66
N GLY A 676 11.28 24.93 15.15
CA GLY A 676 12.16 24.02 14.41
C GLY A 676 11.59 23.65 13.02
N VAL A 677 12.19 22.65 12.36
CA VAL A 677 11.80 22.20 11.02
C VAL A 677 10.47 21.43 11.05
N GLU A 678 9.38 22.16 10.79
CA GLU A 678 7.98 21.71 10.86
C GLU A 678 7.26 21.83 9.50
N VAL A 679 5.96 21.49 9.45
CA VAL A 679 5.13 21.64 8.25
C VAL A 679 4.61 23.08 8.16
N TRP A 680 4.96 23.78 7.09
CA TRP A 680 4.49 25.13 6.77
C TRP A 680 3.58 25.13 5.55
N ARG A 681 2.75 26.16 5.44
CA ARG A 681 1.94 26.48 4.26
C ARG A 681 2.11 27.92 3.79
N SER A 682 1.75 28.20 2.53
CA SER A 682 1.71 29.54 1.95
C SER A 682 0.66 29.67 0.84
N ASP A 683 -0.13 30.74 0.89
CA ASP A 683 -0.98 31.24 -0.21
C ASP A 683 -0.19 32.13 -1.20
N GLY A 684 1.12 32.27 -1.00
CA GLY A 684 2.00 33.16 -1.74
C GLY A 684 2.14 34.58 -1.16
N THR A 685 1.50 34.89 -0.03
CA THR A 685 1.63 36.15 0.72
C THR A 685 2.47 35.98 1.99
N SER A 686 2.99 37.07 2.55
CA SER A 686 3.80 37.00 3.78
C SER A 686 2.94 36.72 5.02
N GLU A 687 1.70 37.20 5.02
CA GLU A 687 0.70 36.93 6.06
C GLU A 687 0.17 35.49 6.03
N GLY A 688 -0.06 34.93 4.84
CA GLY A 688 -0.50 33.54 4.66
C GLY A 688 0.62 32.50 4.80
N THR A 689 1.89 32.91 4.72
CA THR A 689 3.03 32.01 4.95
C THR A 689 3.23 31.74 6.44
N ARG A 690 2.83 30.56 6.91
CA ARG A 690 2.76 30.21 8.35
C ARG A 690 2.87 28.70 8.58
N ILE A 691 3.21 28.30 9.80
CA ILE A 691 3.15 26.90 10.23
C ILE A 691 1.73 26.34 10.05
N ALA A 692 1.64 25.09 9.62
CA ALA A 692 0.42 24.32 9.40
C ALA A 692 0.24 23.22 10.45
N VAL A 693 1.32 22.49 10.76
CA VAL A 693 1.39 21.46 11.82
C VAL A 693 2.70 21.63 12.59
N ASP A 694 2.62 21.50 13.91
CA ASP A 694 3.73 21.52 14.89
C ASP A 694 3.72 20.17 15.62
N MET A 695 4.54 19.21 15.16
CA MET A 695 4.50 17.82 15.65
C MET A 695 5.31 17.60 16.94
N ASN A 696 6.34 18.41 17.21
CA ASN A 696 7.14 18.36 18.43
C ASN A 696 7.14 19.74 19.16
N PRO A 697 6.05 20.08 19.87
CA PRO A 697 5.80 21.44 20.38
C PRO A 697 6.98 22.13 21.08
N GLY A 698 7.59 23.09 20.40
CA GLY A 698 8.73 23.89 20.87
C GLY A 698 9.90 23.90 19.88
N GLU A 699 11.12 24.12 20.37
CA GLU A 699 12.33 24.26 19.54
C GLU A 699 12.82 22.94 18.88
N ASN A 700 11.99 21.88 18.85
CA ASN A 700 12.37 20.53 18.42
C ASN A 700 11.87 20.24 16.99
N SER A 701 12.80 19.98 16.07
CA SER A 701 12.47 19.72 14.65
C SER A 701 11.94 18.31 14.39
N SER A 702 10.80 18.19 13.70
CA SER A 702 10.17 16.92 13.31
C SER A 702 10.56 16.44 11.91
N TRP A 703 11.28 17.24 11.13
CA TRP A 703 11.86 16.87 9.83
C TRP A 703 10.85 16.23 8.83
N PRO A 704 9.71 16.88 8.56
CA PRO A 704 8.70 16.31 7.68
C PRO A 704 9.17 16.19 6.23
N LEU A 705 8.73 15.13 5.55
CA LEU A 705 9.10 14.82 4.15
C LEU A 705 8.11 13.82 3.51
N TRP A 706 8.32 13.47 2.23
CA TRP A 706 7.41 12.64 1.40
C TRP A 706 5.99 13.21 1.22
N TYR A 707 5.82 14.53 1.15
CA TYR A 707 4.50 15.16 1.01
C TYR A 707 3.69 14.62 -0.19
N THR A 708 2.54 14.03 0.10
CA THR A 708 1.67 13.34 -0.85
C THR A 708 0.21 13.73 -0.65
N SER A 709 -0.49 14.11 -1.72
CA SER A 709 -1.86 14.64 -1.65
C SER A 709 -2.89 13.58 -2.03
N VAL A 710 -3.80 13.23 -1.12
CA VAL A 710 -4.88 12.25 -1.37
C VAL A 710 -6.22 12.87 -0.97
N GLY A 711 -7.01 13.27 -1.98
CA GLY A 711 -8.28 13.96 -1.76
C GLY A 711 -8.11 15.26 -0.96
N ARG A 712 -8.73 15.31 0.23
CA ARG A 712 -8.64 16.45 1.18
C ARG A 712 -7.56 16.27 2.26
N LYS A 713 -6.82 15.16 2.27
CA LYS A 713 -5.73 14.91 3.22
C LYS A 713 -4.38 15.11 2.52
N LEU A 714 -3.49 15.84 3.19
CA LEU A 714 -2.06 15.89 2.92
C LEU A 714 -1.38 14.86 3.81
N PHE A 715 -0.77 13.84 3.22
CA PHE A 715 0.04 12.84 3.91
C PHE A 715 1.51 13.25 3.86
N PHE A 716 2.24 12.95 4.92
CA PHE A 716 3.67 13.18 5.04
C PHE A 716 4.25 12.24 6.10
N GLN A 717 5.56 12.10 6.08
CA GLN A 717 6.30 11.45 7.15
C GLN A 717 6.76 12.50 8.16
N GLY A 718 6.84 12.18 9.46
CA GLY A 718 7.29 13.08 10.52
C GLY A 718 7.93 12.35 11.70
N VAL A 719 8.92 12.97 12.35
CA VAL A 719 9.67 12.42 13.49
C VAL A 719 9.14 12.96 14.81
N THR A 720 9.03 12.13 15.86
CA THR A 720 8.82 12.58 17.25
C THR A 720 9.81 11.94 18.23
N GLU A 721 9.99 12.54 19.41
CA GLU A 721 10.78 11.92 20.49
C GLU A 721 10.15 10.62 21.04
N GLU A 722 8.82 10.44 20.90
CA GLU A 722 8.10 9.29 21.46
C GLU A 722 8.00 8.10 20.49
N PHE A 723 7.75 8.33 19.20
CA PHE A 723 7.50 7.26 18.21
C PHE A 723 8.59 7.14 17.13
N GLY A 724 9.56 8.07 17.07
CA GLY A 724 10.47 8.13 15.93
C GLY A 724 9.75 8.58 14.66
N ARG A 725 10.08 7.98 13.50
CA ARG A 725 9.76 8.50 12.16
C ARG A 725 8.57 7.77 11.54
N GLU A 726 7.41 8.42 11.54
CA GLU A 726 6.10 7.80 11.28
C GLU A 726 5.28 8.48 10.17
N LEU A 727 4.15 7.88 9.78
CA LEU A 727 3.20 8.46 8.81
C LEU A 727 2.14 9.33 9.50
N TRP A 728 2.00 10.56 9.01
CA TRP A 728 1.07 11.58 9.47
C TRP A 728 0.14 12.03 8.35
N TYR A 729 -0.98 12.63 8.74
CA TYR A 729 -1.83 13.42 7.84
C TYR A 729 -2.11 14.81 8.41
N HIS A 730 -2.50 15.72 7.51
CA HIS A 730 -3.12 17.00 7.78
C HIS A 730 -4.32 17.20 6.84
N TRP A 731 -5.36 17.89 7.28
CA TRP A 731 -6.48 18.36 6.48
C TRP A 731 -7.05 19.63 7.10
N ASP A 732 -7.32 20.67 6.32
CA ASP A 732 -8.15 21.78 6.80
C ASP A 732 -9.59 21.27 6.97
N ASN A 733 -10.02 21.00 8.20
CA ASN A 733 -11.39 20.60 8.47
C ASN A 733 -12.31 21.83 8.29
N PRO A 734 -13.26 21.82 7.33
CA PRO A 734 -14.19 22.95 7.16
C PRO A 734 -15.19 23.08 8.32
N GLY A 735 -15.18 22.14 9.27
CA GLY A 735 -16.17 22.03 10.33
C GLY A 735 -17.55 21.61 9.82
N PRO A 736 -18.56 21.57 10.70
CA PRO A 736 -19.93 21.28 10.29
C PRO A 736 -20.48 22.44 9.44
N ILE A 737 -20.76 22.18 8.16
CA ILE A 737 -21.36 23.15 7.25
C ILE A 737 -22.84 23.36 7.61
N ILE A 738 -23.13 24.33 8.48
CA ILE A 738 -24.51 24.69 8.87
C ILE A 738 -25.15 25.53 7.76
N VAL A 739 -25.79 24.85 6.81
CA VAL A 739 -26.58 25.49 5.75
C VAL A 739 -27.91 26.01 6.33
N ASN A 740 -28.05 27.33 6.47
CA ASN A 740 -29.32 27.95 6.86
C ASN A 740 -30.31 27.92 5.70
N SER A 741 -31.51 27.39 5.95
CA SER A 741 -32.54 27.11 4.94
C SER A 741 -33.41 28.31 4.52
N GLU A 742 -32.82 29.51 4.43
CA GLU A 742 -33.52 30.73 3.98
C GLU A 742 -33.14 31.23 2.57
N ASP A 743 -32.07 30.71 1.95
CA ASP A 743 -31.66 31.04 0.56
C ASP A 743 -31.97 29.89 -0.42
N SER A 744 -33.27 29.70 -0.74
CA SER A 744 -33.77 28.84 -1.83
C SER A 744 -35.01 29.42 -2.52
#